data_AF-A0A504BGU9-F1
#
_entry.id   AF-A0A504BGU9-F1
#
_cell.length_a   1.000
_cell.length_b   1.000
_cell.length_c   1.000
_cell.angle_alpha   90.00
_cell.angle_beta   90.00
_cell.angle_gamma   90.00
#
_symmetry.space_group_name_H-M   'P 1'
#
loop_
_entity.id
_entity.type
_entity.pdbx_description
1 polymer ?
#
loop_
_entity_poly.entity_id
_entity_poly.type
_entity_poly.pdbx_seq_one_letter_code
_entity_poly.pdbx_strand_id
1 'polypeptide(L)'
;MARPATAAVRLLTGEREPCRLATTANIDVDAGGLLTIDGVQTVEGDRVLVKDQTDGSENGIRTVSAGQWYRAADARTARTMQKGTTVHVAEGSTNAGKTYVFNTLNPVIGDTALAIVFYQSDDGIGIINAAIAAGLSSVGSAITAGLALITAAVSAAGFPASPVANTFLQRNAGNTAYAAKTTTEVRNALAAAVYASDRTAVKALDPTKDRAATTYGEGLGRNGQWLPYLTSSLSASVQAEATADTAEGKYLTSGSYTWIRLHSGPRNASWYGVVGDGTTDDTAALTAAFAGSAVGCVVMLPPGCNPLVDTTFTMPDGATLIGSQPAIGGFTPSTTYATINRIYVNSAATISIGSNCTLKNLGIFRKGLTFNITSAQVAAQFLGTGVTIRNSVADVLIEDCLVLGFNQGIRSISGATSCSRITINRVHGDCQNGIFLEASTDITRISECHFWPFVTIGSVPETNGAQNDRTGAAFSLKAPHDWTQVRGCFSFAYATGYLVTDADQVVFLNCGADGHAATPLAGTIGFRLVNSAADIKYIGCQTAAQDIGFQSDTTSAATAPATYTACNTWECATYGFNVTSGAASFSNCQTRRTGAAASSAGWNVAATAVVDMDQCSIYGYDIGINNAVGAVTRHRGTIFSGILTGNIINPYMATLASASAVTPNAVDTVFSVSGTTGIQTINNARSYAGRSITLIFANNNTRLLGGGNIAIGTSYYCGKNEAVTLVSDGVNWFPQGDKFKKTWVGTSAPNALSNSSTSAQNIFPSTQDEINVEAATLYRFRTKIGINTGATSHTTSFGIGGTATITSMAYTAMATSTAGSTTLGTPQMASPKTASATALTAASTAIRTDIFIEGEIRVNAAGNIAPQITFSAGPTGTCEIDTDSWFEIEKVAGNASVAVGDYA
;
A
#
# COMPACT_ATOMS: atom_id res chain seq x y z
N MET A 1 57.29 28.91 -76.43
CA MET A 1 56.05 28.55 -75.70
C MET A 1 56.12 29.26 -74.35
N ALA A 2 55.22 30.21 -74.09
CA ALA A 2 55.21 31.03 -72.89
C ALA A 2 54.49 30.33 -71.73
N ARG A 3 55.01 30.46 -70.50
CA ARG A 3 54.27 30.27 -69.24
C ARG A 3 55.13 30.76 -68.05
N PRO A 4 54.51 31.24 -66.96
CA PRO A 4 54.05 32.62 -66.86
C PRO A 4 54.62 33.31 -65.60
N ALA A 5 54.61 34.65 -65.62
CA ALA A 5 54.72 35.46 -64.41
C ALA A 5 53.64 35.02 -63.40
N THR A 6 54.08 34.49 -62.25
CA THR A 6 53.19 34.18 -61.14
C THR A 6 53.72 34.88 -59.90
N ALA A 7 53.02 35.96 -59.56
CA ALA A 7 52.83 36.54 -58.24
C ALA A 7 54.03 36.65 -57.29
N ALA A 8 54.45 37.89 -57.06
CA ALA A 8 55.12 38.31 -55.85
C ALA A 8 54.30 37.89 -54.61
N VAL A 9 54.61 36.73 -54.04
CA VAL A 9 54.32 36.48 -52.64
C VAL A 9 55.44 37.17 -51.87
N ARG A 10 55.23 38.47 -51.62
CA ARG A 10 55.90 39.16 -50.52
C ARG A 10 55.36 38.56 -49.22
N LEU A 11 55.75 37.33 -48.92
CA LEU A 11 55.74 36.84 -47.56
C LEU A 11 56.63 37.83 -46.80
N LEU A 12 56.05 38.61 -45.90
CA LEU A 12 56.78 39.21 -44.80
C LEU A 12 57.25 38.07 -43.88
N THR A 13 58.05 37.14 -44.41
CA THR A 13 58.65 36.10 -43.58
C THR A 13 59.55 36.80 -42.58
N GLY A 14 59.37 36.47 -41.31
CA GLY A 14 60.23 36.94 -40.22
C GLY A 14 61.70 36.56 -40.43
N GLU A 15 62.03 35.72 -41.40
CA GLU A 15 63.38 35.24 -41.65
C GLU A 15 64.19 36.19 -42.56
N ARG A 16 65.44 36.49 -42.16
CA ARG A 16 66.44 37.19 -42.98
C ARG A 16 67.25 36.20 -43.80
N GLU A 17 67.86 36.68 -44.88
CA GLU A 17 68.80 35.86 -45.64
C GLU A 17 69.89 35.29 -44.71
N PRO A 18 70.23 33.99 -44.85
CA PRO A 18 71.21 33.33 -44.01
C PRO A 18 72.52 34.09 -43.96
N CYS A 19 73.12 34.12 -42.77
CA CYS A 19 74.50 34.55 -42.60
C CYS A 19 75.40 33.34 -42.78
N ARG A 20 76.57 33.52 -43.41
CA ARG A 20 77.53 32.43 -43.49
C ARG A 20 78.11 32.16 -42.10
N LEU A 21 78.44 33.21 -41.36
CA LEU A 21 79.08 33.12 -40.04
C LEU A 21 78.35 33.99 -39.01
N ALA A 22 78.59 33.72 -37.73
CA ALA A 22 78.16 34.59 -36.63
C ALA A 22 79.33 34.83 -35.68
N THR A 23 79.41 36.03 -35.12
CA THR A 23 80.47 36.36 -34.15
C THR A 23 80.41 35.43 -32.94
N THR A 24 81.56 35.30 -32.26
CA THR A 24 81.70 34.65 -30.94
C THR A 24 82.25 35.61 -29.89
N ALA A 25 82.64 36.82 -30.30
CA ALA A 25 83.20 37.87 -29.47
C ALA A 25 83.03 39.23 -30.16
N ASN A 26 83.35 40.31 -29.43
CA ASN A 26 83.34 41.68 -29.96
C ASN A 26 84.35 41.84 -31.11
N ILE A 27 83.94 42.50 -32.19
CA ILE A 27 84.79 42.86 -33.34
C ILE A 27 84.72 44.36 -33.60
N ASP A 28 85.72 44.92 -34.28
CA ASP A 28 85.69 46.32 -34.75
C ASP A 28 85.08 46.38 -36.15
N VAL A 29 83.80 46.72 -36.23
CA VAL A 29 83.05 46.80 -37.49
C VAL A 29 83.34 48.09 -38.28
N ASP A 30 83.90 49.12 -37.64
CA ASP A 30 84.18 50.41 -38.26
C ASP A 30 85.56 50.42 -38.92
N ALA A 31 86.57 49.79 -38.28
CA ALA A 31 87.82 49.46 -38.95
C ALA A 31 87.61 48.35 -39.99
N GLY A 32 86.78 47.35 -39.69
CA GLY A 32 86.42 46.25 -40.57
C GLY A 32 87.60 45.36 -40.98
N GLY A 33 87.65 44.96 -42.26
CA GLY A 33 88.67 44.05 -42.80
C GLY A 33 88.21 42.59 -42.98
N LEU A 34 89.06 41.76 -43.57
CA LEU A 34 88.78 40.32 -43.73
C LEU A 34 89.17 39.57 -42.46
N LEU A 35 88.25 39.50 -41.50
CA LEU A 35 88.45 38.88 -40.19
C LEU A 35 88.17 37.37 -40.20
N THR A 36 88.74 36.63 -39.24
CA THR A 36 88.34 35.26 -38.94
C THR A 36 87.18 35.28 -37.95
N ILE A 37 86.02 34.77 -38.37
CA ILE A 37 84.80 34.72 -37.55
C ILE A 37 84.43 33.25 -37.32
N ASP A 38 84.26 32.87 -36.04
CA ASP A 38 83.95 31.49 -35.63
C ASP A 38 84.85 30.42 -36.26
N GLY A 39 86.15 30.72 -36.32
CA GLY A 39 87.17 29.83 -36.87
C GLY A 39 87.28 29.83 -38.40
N VAL A 40 86.47 30.61 -39.12
CA VAL A 40 86.45 30.68 -40.59
C VAL A 40 86.89 32.06 -41.09
N GLN A 41 87.84 32.10 -42.02
CA GLN A 41 88.31 33.33 -42.66
C GLN A 41 87.21 33.91 -43.56
N THR A 42 86.90 35.20 -43.40
CA THR A 42 85.94 35.91 -44.26
C THR A 42 86.57 36.41 -45.55
N VAL A 43 85.72 36.59 -46.57
CA VAL A 43 85.99 37.25 -47.85
C VAL A 43 84.98 38.39 -48.08
N GLU A 44 85.32 39.33 -48.95
CA GLU A 44 84.45 40.48 -49.22
C GLU A 44 83.09 40.06 -49.80
N GLY A 45 82.01 40.67 -49.29
CA GLY A 45 80.62 40.33 -49.63
C GLY A 45 79.96 39.30 -48.72
N ASP A 46 80.72 38.66 -47.84
CA ASP A 46 80.17 37.68 -46.90
C ASP A 46 79.14 38.30 -45.94
N ARG A 47 78.07 37.56 -45.64
CA ARG A 47 77.08 37.96 -44.63
C ARG A 47 77.44 37.38 -43.28
N VAL A 48 77.67 38.24 -42.29
CA VAL A 48 78.01 37.85 -40.92
C VAL A 48 76.95 38.39 -39.96
N LEU A 49 76.44 37.51 -39.09
CA LEU A 49 75.61 37.90 -37.97
C LEU A 49 76.51 38.40 -36.84
N VAL A 50 76.59 39.72 -36.69
CA VAL A 50 77.31 40.38 -35.60
C VAL A 50 76.37 40.45 -34.40
N LYS A 51 76.63 39.66 -33.35
CA LYS A 51 75.72 39.51 -32.21
C LYS A 51 76.38 39.72 -30.84
N ASP A 52 77.70 39.78 -30.78
CA ASP A 52 78.46 39.84 -29.51
C ASP A 52 79.23 41.16 -29.35
N GLN A 53 78.67 42.28 -29.83
CA GLN A 53 79.28 43.58 -29.63
C GLN A 53 79.15 44.06 -28.18
N THR A 54 80.15 44.82 -27.74
CA THR A 54 80.13 45.47 -26.42
C THR A 54 79.09 46.58 -26.39
N ASP A 55 78.98 47.38 -27.45
CA ASP A 55 77.80 48.19 -27.71
C ASP A 55 76.79 47.37 -28.53
N GLY A 56 75.73 46.92 -27.86
CA GLY A 56 74.66 46.15 -28.51
C GLY A 56 73.93 46.91 -29.61
N SER A 57 74.07 48.24 -29.72
CA SER A 57 73.50 49.03 -30.82
C SER A 57 74.14 48.66 -32.17
N GLU A 58 75.37 48.16 -32.17
CA GLU A 58 76.15 47.78 -33.34
C GLU A 58 75.81 46.38 -33.88
N ASN A 59 75.19 45.55 -33.05
CA ASN A 59 74.73 44.20 -33.42
C ASN A 59 73.78 44.25 -34.61
N GLY A 60 73.78 43.20 -35.43
CA GLY A 60 72.93 43.05 -36.60
C GLY A 60 73.62 42.25 -37.69
N ILE A 61 72.96 42.11 -38.85
CA ILE A 61 73.58 41.44 -39.99
C ILE A 61 74.42 42.45 -40.75
N ARG A 62 75.70 42.14 -40.97
CA ARG A 62 76.65 43.00 -41.69
C ARG A 62 77.26 42.27 -42.88
N THR A 63 77.65 43.05 -43.88
CA THR A 63 78.36 42.57 -45.06
C THR A 63 79.84 42.89 -44.91
N VAL A 64 80.68 41.87 -45.04
CA VAL A 64 82.13 41.96 -44.91
C VAL A 64 82.71 42.80 -46.05
N SER A 65 83.67 43.67 -45.71
CA SER A 65 84.51 44.39 -46.67
C SER A 65 85.95 44.47 -46.16
N ALA A 66 86.90 44.79 -47.04
CA ALA A 66 88.28 45.09 -46.66
C ALA A 66 88.41 46.37 -45.82
N GLY A 67 87.40 47.25 -45.84
CA GLY A 67 87.23 48.38 -44.90
C GLY A 67 86.02 48.17 -43.99
N GLN A 68 85.37 49.25 -43.55
CA GLN A 68 84.19 49.23 -42.68
C GLN A 68 83.11 48.24 -43.13
N TRP A 69 82.56 47.48 -42.18
CA TRP A 69 81.47 46.55 -42.40
C TRP A 69 80.13 47.26 -42.22
N TYR A 70 79.41 47.44 -43.33
CA TYR A 70 78.07 48.02 -43.30
C TYR A 70 77.00 46.97 -42.99
N ARG A 71 75.87 47.39 -42.40
CA ARG A 71 74.70 46.52 -42.26
C ARG A 71 74.26 45.97 -43.62
N ALA A 72 73.83 44.72 -43.68
CA ALA A 72 73.33 44.12 -44.91
C ALA A 72 72.05 44.85 -45.38
N ALA A 73 71.84 44.95 -46.69
CA ALA A 73 70.78 45.79 -47.28
C ALA A 73 69.37 45.41 -46.82
N ASP A 74 69.12 44.13 -46.57
CA ASP A 74 67.85 43.56 -46.09
C ASP A 74 67.68 43.63 -44.55
N ALA A 75 68.66 44.19 -43.83
CA ALA A 75 68.71 44.27 -42.38
C ALA A 75 69.13 45.67 -41.88
N ARG A 76 68.52 46.74 -42.41
CA ARG A 76 68.82 48.14 -42.04
C ARG A 76 67.68 48.92 -41.39
N THR A 77 66.51 48.30 -41.20
CA THR A 77 65.32 48.99 -40.67
C THR A 77 64.81 48.35 -39.39
N ALA A 78 64.09 49.12 -38.58
CA ALA A 78 63.42 48.64 -37.38
C ALA A 78 62.56 47.39 -37.69
N ARG A 79 61.81 47.42 -38.80
CA ARG A 79 60.92 46.33 -39.22
C ARG A 79 61.66 45.04 -39.59
N THR A 80 62.87 45.15 -40.15
CA THR A 80 63.66 44.00 -40.61
C THR A 80 64.48 43.34 -39.50
N MET A 81 64.60 43.98 -38.34
CA MET A 81 65.35 43.48 -37.17
C MET A 81 64.53 43.61 -35.88
N GLN A 82 63.20 43.58 -35.99
CA GLN A 82 62.30 43.62 -34.84
C GLN A 82 62.21 42.25 -34.16
N LYS A 83 61.71 42.26 -32.92
CA LYS A 83 61.38 41.06 -32.15
C LYS A 83 60.63 40.03 -33.00
N GLY A 84 61.13 38.79 -33.01
CA GLY A 84 60.58 37.67 -33.76
C GLY A 84 61.18 37.49 -35.16
N THR A 85 62.08 38.37 -35.60
CA THR A 85 62.81 38.17 -36.86
C THR A 85 63.89 37.10 -36.65
N THR A 86 63.99 36.10 -37.52
CA THR A 86 64.97 35.01 -37.42
C THR A 86 66.08 35.11 -38.49
N VAL A 87 67.21 34.45 -38.24
CA VAL A 87 68.31 34.30 -39.22
C VAL A 87 69.08 33.01 -38.96
N HIS A 88 69.41 32.29 -40.02
CA HIS A 88 70.19 31.05 -39.97
C HIS A 88 71.69 31.33 -40.16
N VAL A 89 72.54 30.51 -39.53
CA VAL A 89 74.00 30.55 -39.66
C VAL A 89 74.51 29.25 -40.30
N ALA A 90 75.21 29.36 -41.43
CA ALA A 90 75.57 28.20 -42.25
C ALA A 90 76.85 27.49 -41.79
N GLU A 91 77.86 28.24 -41.39
CA GLU A 91 79.22 27.76 -41.11
C GLU A 91 79.73 28.28 -39.75
N GLY A 92 80.87 27.74 -39.32
CA GLY A 92 81.54 28.11 -38.08
C GLY A 92 81.63 26.96 -37.07
N SER A 93 82.67 26.97 -36.25
CA SER A 93 82.92 25.91 -35.28
C SER A 93 81.86 25.82 -34.17
N THR A 94 81.29 26.97 -33.80
CA THR A 94 80.36 27.11 -32.66
C THR A 94 78.93 27.36 -33.11
N ASN A 95 78.74 28.07 -34.21
CA ASN A 95 77.45 28.63 -34.61
C ASN A 95 76.85 27.97 -35.87
N ALA A 96 77.55 27.05 -36.54
CA ALA A 96 77.00 26.33 -37.69
C ALA A 96 75.68 25.61 -37.35
N GLY A 97 74.70 25.74 -38.24
CA GLY A 97 73.39 25.10 -38.13
C GLY A 97 72.45 25.75 -37.10
N LYS A 98 72.87 26.81 -36.40
CA LYS A 98 72.02 27.51 -35.43
C LYS A 98 71.13 28.55 -36.10
N THR A 99 69.93 28.72 -35.54
CA THR A 99 69.03 29.85 -35.85
C THR A 99 69.07 30.84 -34.71
N TYR A 100 69.18 32.12 -35.03
CA TYR A 100 69.08 33.21 -34.07
C TYR A 100 67.81 34.01 -34.31
N VAL A 101 67.29 34.62 -33.24
CA VAL A 101 66.12 35.50 -33.28
C VAL A 101 66.47 36.86 -32.71
N PHE A 102 66.09 37.92 -33.42
CA PHE A 102 66.08 39.28 -32.90
C PHE A 102 64.97 39.37 -31.85
N ASN A 103 65.29 39.89 -30.67
CA ASN A 103 64.39 39.90 -29.52
C ASN A 103 64.09 41.31 -28.99
N THR A 104 64.59 42.35 -29.65
CA THR A 104 64.29 43.75 -29.30
C THR A 104 63.01 44.22 -30.00
N LEU A 105 62.03 44.70 -29.23
CA LEU A 105 60.78 45.24 -29.78
C LEU A 105 60.98 46.69 -30.28
N ASN A 106 60.53 47.00 -31.49
CA ASN A 106 60.58 48.34 -32.11
C ASN A 106 61.97 49.05 -32.03
N PRO A 107 63.07 48.42 -32.46
CA PRO A 107 64.40 49.01 -32.29
C PRO A 107 64.64 50.21 -33.22
N VAL A 108 65.31 51.24 -32.70
CA VAL A 108 65.92 52.31 -33.52
C VAL A 108 67.31 51.85 -33.95
N ILE A 109 67.53 51.69 -35.25
CA ILE A 109 68.76 51.08 -35.78
C ILE A 109 69.96 52.00 -35.59
N GLY A 110 70.99 51.50 -34.90
CA GLY A 110 72.21 52.25 -34.58
C GLY A 110 72.15 53.03 -33.26
N ASP A 111 71.06 52.93 -32.50
CA ASP A 111 70.89 53.58 -31.19
C ASP A 111 70.37 52.59 -30.15
N THR A 112 69.30 51.86 -30.47
CA THR A 112 68.79 50.80 -29.59
C THR A 112 69.66 49.55 -29.66
N ALA A 113 70.04 49.01 -28.51
CA ALA A 113 70.71 47.71 -28.44
C ALA A 113 69.84 46.57 -29.04
N LEU A 114 70.40 45.85 -30.01
CA LEU A 114 69.76 44.71 -30.65
C LEU A 114 70.13 43.41 -29.93
N ALA A 115 69.18 42.87 -29.16
CA ALA A 115 69.30 41.59 -28.50
C ALA A 115 69.07 40.47 -29.51
N ILE A 116 70.09 39.65 -29.75
CA ILE A 116 70.06 38.53 -30.69
C ILE A 116 70.34 37.26 -29.88
N VAL A 117 69.37 36.35 -29.81
CA VAL A 117 69.45 35.15 -28.97
C VAL A 117 69.28 33.88 -29.79
N PHE A 118 69.82 32.76 -29.31
CA PHE A 118 69.63 31.46 -29.97
C PHE A 118 68.14 31.07 -29.91
N TYR A 119 67.59 30.67 -31.06
CA TYR A 119 66.20 30.24 -31.18
C TYR A 119 66.08 28.74 -30.92
N GLN A 120 65.38 28.34 -29.86
CA GLN A 120 64.97 26.96 -29.61
C GLN A 120 63.50 26.81 -30.05
N SER A 121 63.18 25.79 -30.85
CA SER A 121 61.81 25.48 -31.26
C SER A 121 60.96 24.99 -30.06
N ASP A 122 59.66 25.28 -30.06
CA ASP A 122 58.72 25.08 -28.92
C ASP A 122 58.46 23.61 -28.48
N ASP A 123 59.13 22.61 -29.05
CA ASP A 123 58.94 21.18 -28.71
C ASP A 123 59.77 20.73 -27.49
N GLY A 124 59.75 21.52 -26.41
CA GLY A 124 60.48 21.21 -25.16
C GLY A 124 60.11 19.86 -24.53
N ILE A 125 58.86 19.40 -24.72
CA ILE A 125 58.38 18.11 -24.20
C ILE A 125 58.95 16.91 -24.99
N GLY A 126 59.13 17.07 -26.31
CA GLY A 126 59.69 16.01 -27.16
C GLY A 126 61.16 15.73 -26.87
N ILE A 127 61.93 16.77 -26.58
CA ILE A 127 63.35 16.69 -26.24
C ILE A 127 63.54 16.00 -24.88
N ILE A 128 62.71 16.33 -23.89
CA ILE A 128 62.75 15.69 -22.57
C ILE A 128 62.41 14.19 -22.67
N ASN A 129 61.38 13.83 -23.44
CA ASN A 129 61.00 12.42 -23.63
C ASN A 129 62.10 11.60 -24.33
N ALA A 130 62.77 12.17 -25.34
CA ALA A 130 63.88 11.51 -26.01
C ALA A 130 65.09 11.32 -25.08
N ALA A 131 65.40 12.32 -24.25
CA ALA A 131 66.48 12.23 -23.26
C ALA A 131 66.20 11.19 -22.17
N ILE A 132 64.96 11.12 -21.67
CA ILE A 132 64.53 10.10 -20.70
C ILE A 132 64.61 8.70 -21.32
N ALA A 133 64.16 8.52 -22.56
CA ALA A 133 64.23 7.24 -23.26
C ALA A 133 65.68 6.77 -23.47
N ALA A 134 66.58 7.68 -23.88
CA ALA A 134 68.01 7.39 -24.03
C ALA A 134 68.64 7.03 -22.67
N GLY A 135 68.34 7.78 -21.61
CA GLY A 135 68.78 7.49 -20.25
C GLY A 135 68.33 6.10 -19.77
N LEU A 136 67.05 5.77 -19.93
CA LEU A 136 66.50 4.48 -19.54
C LEU A 136 67.11 3.31 -20.33
N SER A 137 67.38 3.51 -21.64
CA SER A 137 68.05 2.50 -22.47
C SER A 137 69.51 2.24 -22.06
N SER A 138 70.23 3.29 -21.63
CA SER A 138 71.61 3.18 -21.14
C SER A 138 71.69 2.47 -19.80
N VAL A 139 70.73 2.76 -18.89
CA VAL A 139 70.57 2.04 -17.62
C VAL A 139 70.17 0.59 -17.87
N GLY A 140 69.23 0.32 -18.79
CA GLY A 140 68.84 -1.04 -19.18
C GLY A 140 70.00 -1.84 -19.78
N SER A 141 70.84 -1.22 -20.60
CA SER A 141 72.04 -1.83 -21.17
C SER A 141 73.11 -2.10 -20.11
N ALA A 142 73.32 -1.17 -19.16
CA ALA A 142 74.24 -1.35 -18.04
C ALA A 142 73.77 -2.44 -17.07
N ILE A 143 72.47 -2.52 -16.79
CA ILE A 143 71.86 -3.59 -16.00
C ILE A 143 72.01 -4.93 -16.72
N THR A 144 71.80 -4.98 -18.04
CA THR A 144 71.94 -6.21 -18.83
C THR A 144 73.40 -6.68 -18.90
N ALA A 145 74.36 -5.76 -19.08
CA ALA A 145 75.79 -6.05 -19.03
C ALA A 145 76.23 -6.48 -17.61
N GLY A 146 75.71 -5.83 -16.57
CA GLY A 146 75.92 -6.20 -15.18
C GLY A 146 75.36 -7.59 -14.85
N LEU A 147 74.13 -7.90 -15.30
CA LEU A 147 73.55 -9.24 -15.20
C LEU A 147 74.38 -10.25 -15.97
N ALA A 148 74.86 -9.95 -17.19
CA ALA A 148 75.70 -10.86 -17.96
C ALA A 148 77.03 -11.16 -17.25
N LEU A 149 77.65 -10.15 -16.62
CA LEU A 149 78.83 -10.31 -15.77
C LEU A 149 78.54 -11.14 -14.52
N ILE A 150 77.40 -10.90 -13.85
CA ILE A 150 76.96 -11.69 -12.69
C ILE A 150 76.64 -13.13 -13.11
N THR A 151 75.97 -13.36 -14.24
CA THR A 151 75.67 -14.68 -14.79
C THR A 151 76.96 -15.41 -15.18
N ALA A 152 77.92 -14.72 -15.79
CA ALA A 152 79.24 -15.27 -16.12
C ALA A 152 80.03 -15.62 -14.84
N ALA A 153 79.99 -14.78 -13.81
CA ALA A 153 80.62 -15.05 -12.52
C ALA A 153 79.95 -16.21 -11.77
N VAL A 154 78.62 -16.30 -11.78
CA VAL A 154 77.84 -17.40 -11.16
C VAL A 154 78.07 -18.71 -11.89
N SER A 155 78.12 -18.71 -13.23
CA SER A 155 78.43 -19.90 -14.03
C SER A 155 79.89 -20.35 -13.92
N ALA A 156 80.84 -19.41 -13.77
CA ALA A 156 82.25 -19.71 -13.51
C ALA A 156 82.53 -20.17 -12.07
N ALA A 157 81.72 -19.74 -11.09
CA ALA A 157 81.87 -20.12 -9.69
C ALA A 157 81.19 -21.45 -9.32
N GLY A 158 80.46 -22.08 -10.24
CA GLY A 158 79.83 -23.39 -10.02
C GLY A 158 78.75 -23.41 -8.93
N PHE A 159 78.18 -22.26 -8.57
CA PHE A 159 77.07 -22.19 -7.61
C PHE A 159 75.72 -22.21 -8.35
N PRO A 160 74.81 -23.15 -8.02
CA PRO A 160 73.50 -23.21 -8.66
C PRO A 160 72.67 -21.96 -8.35
N ALA A 161 72.00 -21.43 -9.36
CA ALA A 161 71.25 -20.18 -9.29
C ALA A 161 69.97 -20.29 -8.44
N SER A 162 69.84 -19.35 -7.51
CA SER A 162 68.65 -18.86 -6.80
C SER A 162 68.11 -19.64 -5.57
N PRO A 163 67.80 -18.94 -4.44
CA PRO A 163 67.59 -19.55 -3.13
C PRO A 163 66.11 -19.59 -2.75
N VAL A 164 65.50 -20.79 -2.78
CA VAL A 164 64.39 -21.11 -1.83
C VAL A 164 64.33 -22.60 -1.46
N ALA A 165 65.10 -23.50 -2.11
CA ALA A 165 65.03 -24.93 -1.81
C ALA A 165 66.10 -25.45 -0.83
N ASN A 166 67.09 -24.63 -0.45
CA ASN A 166 68.28 -25.12 0.28
C ASN A 166 68.16 -25.08 1.82
N THR A 167 67.03 -24.71 2.40
CA THR A 167 66.82 -24.82 3.86
C THR A 167 66.19 -26.15 4.28
N PHE A 168 65.69 -26.97 3.34
CA PHE A 168 65.23 -28.33 3.62
C PHE A 168 66.40 -29.32 3.50
N LEU A 169 67.17 -29.42 4.58
CA LEU A 169 68.37 -30.25 4.67
C LEU A 169 68.00 -31.74 4.85
N GLN A 170 67.72 -32.45 3.76
CA GLN A 170 67.56 -33.92 3.77
C GLN A 170 68.88 -34.60 3.34
N ARG A 171 69.37 -35.56 4.14
CA ARG A 171 70.61 -36.29 3.81
C ARG A 171 70.39 -37.17 2.56
N ASN A 172 71.39 -37.31 1.70
CA ASN A 172 71.37 -38.23 0.56
C ASN A 172 71.25 -39.70 1.03
N ALA A 173 70.90 -40.62 0.13
CA ALA A 173 70.68 -42.05 0.47
C ALA A 173 71.90 -42.75 1.12
N GLY A 174 73.10 -42.17 0.99
CA GLY A 174 74.33 -42.62 1.64
C GLY A 174 74.70 -41.90 2.95
N ASN A 175 73.91 -40.91 3.38
CA ASN A 175 74.13 -40.13 4.60
C ASN A 175 75.47 -39.34 4.63
N THR A 176 76.03 -39.02 3.47
CA THR A 176 77.35 -38.41 3.29
C THR A 176 77.30 -36.93 2.88
N ALA A 177 76.16 -36.44 2.40
CA ALA A 177 75.95 -35.04 2.03
C ALA A 177 74.46 -34.67 2.08
N TYR A 178 74.14 -33.37 2.01
CA TYR A 178 72.77 -32.90 1.77
C TYR A 178 72.50 -32.87 0.26
N ALA A 179 71.36 -33.42 -0.17
CA ALA A 179 70.97 -33.36 -1.57
C ALA A 179 70.40 -31.98 -1.90
N ALA A 180 70.88 -31.34 -2.97
CA ALA A 180 70.20 -30.18 -3.53
C ALA A 180 68.82 -30.63 -4.02
N LYS A 181 67.78 -29.95 -3.56
CA LYS A 181 66.40 -30.23 -3.94
C LYS A 181 65.88 -29.11 -4.83
N THR A 182 65.05 -29.46 -5.81
CA THR A 182 64.22 -28.48 -6.51
C THR A 182 63.14 -27.95 -5.57
N THR A 183 62.56 -26.79 -5.88
CA THR A 183 61.41 -26.23 -5.15
C THR A 183 60.24 -27.22 -5.06
N THR A 184 60.02 -28.00 -6.12
CA THR A 184 59.04 -29.09 -6.19
C THR A 184 59.33 -30.21 -5.18
N GLU A 185 60.58 -30.65 -5.06
CA GLU A 185 60.95 -31.72 -4.13
C GLU A 185 60.85 -31.30 -2.66
N VAL A 186 61.22 -30.06 -2.33
CA VAL A 186 61.07 -29.51 -0.97
C VAL A 186 59.60 -29.41 -0.57
N ARG A 187 58.76 -28.91 -1.48
CA ARG A 187 57.31 -28.82 -1.26
C ARG A 187 56.66 -30.19 -1.07
N ASN A 188 57.06 -31.19 -1.87
CA ASN A 188 56.58 -32.56 -1.73
C ASN A 188 56.97 -33.15 -0.36
N ALA A 189 58.16 -32.83 0.15
CA ALA A 189 58.62 -33.30 1.45
C ALA A 189 57.90 -32.61 2.63
N LEU A 190 57.51 -31.35 2.48
CA LEU A 190 56.76 -30.58 3.49
C LEU A 190 55.24 -30.87 3.46
N ALA A 191 54.74 -31.50 2.40
CA ALA A 191 53.31 -31.72 2.14
C ALA A 191 52.47 -30.43 2.20
N ALA A 192 53.06 -29.30 1.82
CA ALA A 192 52.43 -27.99 1.90
C ALA A 192 51.48 -27.73 0.71
N ALA A 193 50.36 -27.03 0.98
CA ALA A 193 49.43 -26.59 -0.05
C ALA A 193 50.10 -25.59 -1.02
N VAL A 194 49.78 -25.70 -2.31
CA VAL A 194 50.33 -24.81 -3.35
C VAL A 194 49.57 -23.50 -3.39
N TYR A 195 50.25 -22.35 -3.34
CA TYR A 195 49.64 -21.07 -3.68
C TYR A 195 49.65 -20.87 -5.20
N ALA A 196 48.46 -20.85 -5.81
CA ALA A 196 48.27 -20.68 -7.24
C ALA A 196 47.71 -19.29 -7.55
N SER A 197 48.20 -18.64 -8.61
CA SER A 197 47.72 -17.31 -9.02
C SER A 197 46.22 -17.34 -9.36
N ASP A 198 45.78 -18.41 -9.99
CA ASP A 198 44.43 -18.60 -10.52
C ASP A 198 44.11 -20.09 -10.69
N ARG A 199 42.89 -20.39 -11.14
CA ARG A 199 42.40 -21.74 -11.40
C ARG A 199 43.13 -22.44 -12.55
N THR A 200 43.65 -21.70 -13.52
CA THR A 200 44.47 -22.26 -14.60
C THR A 200 45.78 -22.81 -14.02
N ALA A 201 46.39 -22.07 -13.10
CA ALA A 201 47.56 -22.52 -12.36
C ALA A 201 47.24 -23.74 -11.46
N VAL A 202 46.05 -23.82 -10.85
CA VAL A 202 45.62 -25.04 -10.11
C VAL A 202 45.49 -26.24 -11.06
N LYS A 203 44.88 -26.06 -12.23
CA LYS A 203 44.70 -27.16 -13.21
C LYS A 203 46.03 -27.70 -13.76
N ALA A 204 47.07 -26.86 -13.78
CA ALA A 204 48.41 -27.24 -14.20
C ALA A 204 49.23 -27.99 -13.12
N LEU A 205 48.73 -28.08 -11.89
CA LEU A 205 49.38 -28.85 -10.82
C LEU A 205 49.31 -30.36 -11.09
N ASP A 206 50.23 -31.12 -10.49
CA ASP A 206 50.22 -32.58 -10.56
C ASP A 206 49.39 -33.13 -9.38
N PRO A 207 48.12 -33.51 -9.56
CA PRO A 207 47.24 -33.94 -8.47
C PRO A 207 47.68 -35.25 -7.81
N THR A 208 48.63 -36.00 -8.39
CA THR A 208 49.21 -37.19 -7.74
C THR A 208 50.19 -36.82 -6.62
N LYS A 209 50.72 -35.59 -6.66
CA LYS A 209 51.71 -35.05 -5.71
C LYS A 209 51.16 -33.86 -4.91
N ASP A 210 50.43 -32.99 -5.57
CA ASP A 210 49.95 -31.71 -5.05
C ASP A 210 48.56 -31.92 -4.44
N ARG A 211 48.49 -32.23 -3.15
CA ARG A 211 47.23 -32.66 -2.50
C ARG A 211 46.33 -31.52 -2.01
N ALA A 212 46.75 -30.27 -2.17
CA ALA A 212 45.95 -29.09 -1.85
C ALA A 212 46.51 -27.86 -2.59
N ALA A 213 45.61 -26.94 -2.98
CA ALA A 213 45.99 -25.66 -3.56
C ALA A 213 45.13 -24.51 -3.00
N THR A 214 45.67 -23.30 -2.96
CA THR A 214 44.97 -22.07 -2.58
C THR A 214 45.17 -21.03 -3.67
N THR A 215 44.07 -20.54 -4.23
CA THR A 215 44.07 -19.44 -5.19
C THR A 215 44.14 -18.10 -4.47
N TYR A 216 44.97 -17.16 -4.95
CA TYR A 216 45.16 -15.84 -4.29
C TYR A 216 45.06 -14.62 -5.23
N GLY A 217 45.10 -14.79 -6.54
CA GLY A 217 45.14 -13.69 -7.53
C GLY A 217 43.89 -13.54 -8.40
N GLU A 218 42.78 -14.23 -8.11
CA GLU A 218 41.60 -14.21 -9.00
C GLU A 218 40.65 -13.02 -8.78
N GLY A 219 41.01 -12.07 -7.93
CA GLY A 219 40.14 -10.94 -7.56
C GLY A 219 39.18 -11.24 -6.40
N LEU A 220 38.38 -10.24 -6.03
CA LEU A 220 37.53 -10.30 -4.84
C LEU A 220 36.49 -11.44 -4.93
N GLY A 221 36.45 -12.27 -3.89
CA GLY A 221 35.46 -13.36 -3.74
C GLY A 221 35.75 -14.66 -4.51
N ARG A 222 36.72 -14.69 -5.43
CA ARG A 222 37.04 -15.87 -6.28
C ARG A 222 38.10 -16.80 -5.72
N ASN A 223 38.97 -16.26 -4.87
CA ASN A 223 40.00 -17.01 -4.16
C ASN A 223 39.41 -18.10 -3.25
N GLY A 224 40.16 -19.18 -3.04
CA GLY A 224 39.73 -20.29 -2.20
C GLY A 224 40.69 -21.49 -2.24
N GLN A 225 40.41 -22.44 -1.35
CA GLN A 225 41.16 -23.69 -1.21
C GLN A 225 40.55 -24.80 -2.07
N TRP A 226 41.40 -25.69 -2.58
CA TRP A 226 41.06 -26.74 -3.52
C TRP A 226 41.69 -28.06 -3.10
N LEU A 227 40.94 -29.15 -3.18
CA LEU A 227 41.44 -30.52 -2.99
C LEU A 227 41.21 -31.35 -4.25
N PRO A 228 42.21 -32.10 -4.73
CA PRO A 228 42.05 -32.97 -5.88
C PRO A 228 41.47 -34.33 -5.49
N TYR A 229 40.59 -34.85 -6.34
CA TYR A 229 40.07 -36.22 -6.25
C TYR A 229 40.17 -36.88 -7.62
N LEU A 230 40.41 -38.19 -7.65
CA LEU A 230 40.28 -38.95 -8.89
C LEU A 230 38.80 -38.87 -9.32
N THR A 231 38.51 -38.44 -10.55
CA THR A 231 37.13 -38.19 -10.98
C THR A 231 36.28 -39.46 -10.86
N SER A 232 36.85 -40.63 -11.14
CA SER A 232 36.21 -41.94 -11.00
C SER A 232 35.93 -42.36 -9.55
N SER A 233 36.54 -41.70 -8.56
CA SER A 233 36.29 -41.95 -7.13
C SER A 233 35.12 -41.12 -6.56
N LEU A 234 34.65 -40.11 -7.30
CA LEU A 234 33.52 -39.27 -6.89
C LEU A 234 32.19 -39.99 -7.13
N SER A 235 31.16 -39.64 -6.36
CA SER A 235 29.82 -40.17 -6.61
C SER A 235 29.31 -39.70 -7.99
N ALA A 236 28.40 -40.47 -8.60
CA ALA A 236 27.80 -40.11 -9.88
C ALA A 236 27.12 -38.72 -9.84
N SER A 237 26.53 -38.35 -8.70
CA SER A 237 25.95 -37.02 -8.50
C SER A 237 26.99 -35.91 -8.57
N VAL A 238 28.14 -36.06 -7.90
CA VAL A 238 29.22 -35.06 -7.91
C VAL A 238 29.86 -34.96 -9.30
N GLN A 239 30.04 -36.08 -10.00
CA GLN A 239 30.53 -36.07 -11.39
C GLN A 239 29.58 -35.33 -12.34
N ALA A 240 28.26 -35.51 -12.16
CA ALA A 240 27.25 -34.77 -12.92
C ALA A 240 27.28 -33.27 -12.58
N GLU A 241 27.41 -32.90 -11.30
CA GLU A 241 27.56 -31.48 -10.92
C GLU A 241 28.82 -30.86 -11.54
N ALA A 242 29.95 -31.57 -11.50
CA ALA A 242 31.22 -31.11 -12.04
C ALA A 242 31.16 -30.89 -13.56
N THR A 243 30.43 -31.77 -14.28
CA THR A 243 30.20 -31.62 -15.72
C THR A 243 29.31 -30.40 -16.03
N ALA A 244 28.33 -30.13 -15.18
CA ALA A 244 27.43 -29.00 -15.36
C ALA A 244 28.06 -27.65 -14.96
N ASP A 245 29.03 -27.64 -14.04
CA ASP A 245 29.81 -26.47 -13.63
C ASP A 245 30.83 -26.03 -14.71
N THR A 246 30.32 -25.60 -15.86
CA THR A 246 31.13 -25.14 -17.00
C THR A 246 31.90 -23.85 -16.73
N ALA A 247 31.50 -23.09 -15.71
CA ALA A 247 32.22 -21.89 -15.25
C ALA A 247 33.37 -22.23 -14.29
N GLU A 248 33.52 -23.52 -13.94
CA GLU A 248 34.57 -24.03 -13.07
C GLU A 248 34.62 -23.29 -11.71
N GLY A 249 33.45 -22.97 -11.15
CA GLY A 249 33.33 -22.20 -9.91
C GLY A 249 33.63 -23.04 -8.66
N LYS A 250 33.08 -24.25 -8.61
CA LYS A 250 33.22 -25.24 -7.53
C LYS A 250 34.07 -26.44 -7.95
N TYR A 251 34.03 -26.83 -9.22
CA TYR A 251 34.74 -28.00 -9.74
C TYR A 251 35.69 -27.59 -10.88
N LEU A 252 37.00 -27.84 -10.73
CA LEU A 252 37.97 -27.70 -11.83
C LEU A 252 38.34 -29.10 -12.34
N THR A 253 37.98 -29.42 -13.57
CA THR A 253 38.38 -30.70 -14.16
C THR A 253 39.75 -30.58 -14.83
N SER A 254 40.68 -31.48 -14.51
CA SER A 254 42.02 -31.56 -15.12
C SER A 254 42.42 -33.02 -15.35
N GLY A 255 42.32 -33.48 -16.60
CA GLY A 255 42.57 -34.87 -16.96
C GLY A 255 41.66 -35.84 -16.19
N SER A 256 42.26 -36.82 -15.51
CA SER A 256 41.53 -37.83 -14.70
C SER A 256 41.13 -37.35 -13.30
N TYR A 257 41.42 -36.10 -12.95
CA TYR A 257 41.16 -35.54 -11.62
C TYR A 257 40.19 -34.37 -11.67
N THR A 258 39.43 -34.20 -10.59
CA THR A 258 38.58 -33.04 -10.34
C THR A 258 39.04 -32.37 -9.05
N TRP A 259 39.41 -31.10 -9.13
CA TRP A 259 39.67 -30.26 -7.97
C TRP A 259 38.36 -29.69 -7.45
N ILE A 260 38.07 -29.94 -6.19
CA ILE A 260 36.84 -29.49 -5.53
C ILE A 260 37.19 -28.34 -4.60
N ARG A 261 36.47 -27.22 -4.74
CA ARG A 261 36.60 -26.08 -3.83
C ARG A 261 36.13 -26.47 -2.44
N LEU A 262 36.98 -26.24 -1.44
CA LEU A 262 36.59 -26.36 -0.04
C LEU A 262 35.74 -25.16 0.37
N HIS A 263 34.49 -25.43 0.75
CA HIS A 263 33.60 -24.43 1.32
C HIS A 263 32.57 -25.07 2.26
N SER A 264 32.04 -24.27 3.18
CA SER A 264 30.85 -24.60 3.95
C SER A 264 29.73 -23.62 3.61
N GLY A 265 28.48 -24.09 3.58
CA GLY A 265 27.33 -23.25 3.29
C GLY A 265 27.10 -22.95 1.80
N PRO A 266 26.40 -21.84 1.49
CA PRO A 266 25.98 -21.48 0.13
C PRO A 266 27.12 -21.34 -0.87
N ARG A 267 26.81 -21.52 -2.16
CA ARG A 267 27.72 -21.21 -3.27
C ARG A 267 27.87 -19.70 -3.39
N ASN A 268 29.10 -19.19 -3.44
CA ASN A 268 29.31 -17.77 -3.68
C ASN A 268 29.22 -17.49 -5.19
N ALA A 269 28.34 -16.57 -5.59
CA ALA A 269 28.10 -16.25 -7.00
C ALA A 269 29.38 -15.81 -7.74
N SER A 270 30.31 -15.12 -7.06
CA SER A 270 31.57 -14.65 -7.67
C SER A 270 32.46 -15.79 -8.17
N TRP A 271 32.35 -17.00 -7.60
CA TRP A 271 33.11 -18.17 -8.07
C TRP A 271 32.84 -18.47 -9.54
N TYR A 272 31.62 -18.22 -10.00
CA TYR A 272 31.09 -18.61 -11.30
C TYR A 272 31.21 -17.54 -12.39
N GLY A 273 31.85 -16.41 -12.11
CA GLY A 273 31.97 -15.34 -13.10
C GLY A 273 31.41 -14.00 -12.67
N VAL A 274 30.51 -13.97 -11.68
CA VAL A 274 29.75 -12.76 -11.34
C VAL A 274 30.71 -11.66 -10.88
N VAL A 275 30.74 -10.57 -11.64
CA VAL A 275 31.58 -9.40 -11.38
C VAL A 275 30.94 -8.54 -10.29
N GLY A 276 29.63 -8.30 -10.37
CA GLY A 276 28.88 -7.62 -9.33
C GLY A 276 29.17 -6.13 -9.21
N ASP A 277 29.61 -5.47 -10.28
CA ASP A 277 29.93 -4.03 -10.30
C ASP A 277 28.71 -3.13 -10.61
N GLY A 278 27.55 -3.74 -10.93
CA GLY A 278 26.31 -3.05 -11.32
C GLY A 278 26.28 -2.54 -12.76
N THR A 279 27.31 -2.85 -13.56
CA THR A 279 27.47 -2.40 -14.95
C THR A 279 27.73 -3.53 -15.94
N THR A 280 28.46 -4.56 -15.53
CA THR A 280 28.74 -5.76 -16.31
C THR A 280 27.51 -6.68 -16.29
N ASP A 281 27.06 -7.14 -17.47
CA ASP A 281 25.96 -8.11 -17.55
C ASP A 281 26.40 -9.47 -16.98
N ASP A 282 25.91 -9.77 -15.79
CA ASP A 282 26.21 -10.96 -15.02
C ASP A 282 25.17 -12.07 -15.25
N THR A 283 24.18 -11.90 -16.14
CA THR A 283 23.11 -12.91 -16.33
C THR A 283 23.66 -14.31 -16.57
N ALA A 284 24.62 -14.46 -17.48
CA ALA A 284 25.19 -15.77 -17.81
C ALA A 284 25.96 -16.40 -16.62
N ALA A 285 26.74 -15.58 -15.90
CA ALA A 285 27.51 -16.04 -14.74
C ALA A 285 26.60 -16.40 -13.56
N LEU A 286 25.52 -15.65 -13.35
CA LEU A 286 24.53 -15.91 -12.32
C LEU A 286 23.75 -17.19 -12.63
N THR A 287 23.38 -17.43 -13.89
CA THR A 287 22.80 -18.71 -14.33
C THR A 287 23.77 -19.87 -14.11
N ALA A 288 25.06 -19.69 -14.40
CA ALA A 288 26.07 -20.72 -14.17
C ALA A 288 26.25 -21.09 -12.69
N ALA A 289 26.01 -20.16 -11.75
CA ALA A 289 26.09 -20.45 -10.31
C ALA A 289 25.09 -21.53 -9.84
N PHE A 290 23.97 -21.67 -10.54
CA PHE A 290 22.95 -22.69 -10.28
C PHE A 290 23.16 -23.99 -11.06
N ALA A 291 24.21 -24.09 -11.88
CA ALA A 291 24.44 -25.26 -12.70
C ALA A 291 24.69 -26.53 -11.86
N GLY A 292 24.16 -27.65 -12.34
CA GLY A 292 24.44 -28.99 -11.80
C GLY A 292 23.66 -29.40 -10.55
N SER A 293 22.86 -28.53 -9.94
CA SER A 293 22.18 -28.86 -8.69
C SER A 293 20.86 -28.07 -8.56
N ALA A 294 19.82 -28.38 -9.34
CA ALA A 294 18.61 -27.56 -9.34
C ALA A 294 17.85 -27.61 -7.98
N VAL A 295 17.73 -28.81 -7.39
CA VAL A 295 16.99 -29.00 -6.14
C VAL A 295 17.90 -28.70 -4.93
N GLY A 296 17.59 -27.64 -4.20
CA GLY A 296 18.27 -27.30 -2.95
C GLY A 296 19.59 -26.53 -3.10
N CYS A 297 19.94 -26.10 -4.32
CA CYS A 297 21.10 -25.22 -4.49
C CYS A 297 20.82 -23.83 -3.95
N VAL A 298 21.67 -23.41 -3.02
CA VAL A 298 21.67 -22.06 -2.45
C VAL A 298 22.87 -21.31 -3.01
N VAL A 299 22.59 -20.22 -3.73
CA VAL A 299 23.60 -19.26 -4.20
C VAL A 299 23.47 -17.99 -3.37
N MET A 300 24.60 -17.47 -2.90
CA MET A 300 24.70 -16.23 -2.13
C MET A 300 25.41 -15.16 -2.95
N LEU A 301 24.82 -13.96 -2.97
CA LEU A 301 25.51 -12.74 -3.39
C LEU A 301 26.33 -12.20 -2.20
N PRO A 302 27.67 -12.17 -2.26
CA PRO A 302 28.48 -11.68 -1.14
C PRO A 302 28.32 -10.16 -0.97
N PRO A 303 28.62 -9.61 0.23
CA PRO A 303 28.59 -8.15 0.47
C PRO A 303 29.32 -7.36 -0.64
N GLY A 304 28.63 -6.37 -1.20
CA GLY A 304 29.18 -5.51 -2.26
C GLY A 304 29.09 -6.09 -3.68
N CYS A 305 28.65 -7.33 -3.86
CA CYS A 305 28.37 -7.91 -5.18
C CYS A 305 26.96 -7.50 -5.63
N ASN A 306 26.91 -6.65 -6.65
CA ASN A 306 25.68 -6.07 -7.20
C ASN A 306 25.51 -6.48 -8.67
N PRO A 307 25.13 -7.72 -8.98
CA PRO A 307 25.02 -8.19 -10.36
C PRO A 307 24.00 -7.37 -11.15
N LEU A 308 24.31 -7.09 -12.41
CA LEU A 308 23.34 -6.59 -13.38
C LEU A 308 22.84 -7.76 -14.24
N VAL A 309 21.53 -7.81 -14.50
CA VAL A 309 20.93 -8.72 -15.48
C VAL A 309 20.31 -7.93 -16.62
N ASP A 310 20.91 -8.01 -17.82
CA ASP A 310 20.40 -7.35 -19.03
C ASP A 310 19.47 -8.25 -19.86
N THR A 311 19.51 -9.56 -19.61
CA THR A 311 18.58 -10.56 -20.16
C THR A 311 17.88 -11.32 -19.04
N THR A 312 16.72 -11.93 -19.33
CA THR A 312 15.91 -12.66 -18.33
C THR A 312 16.72 -13.71 -17.61
N PHE A 313 16.95 -13.49 -16.31
CA PHE A 313 17.62 -14.44 -15.43
C PHE A 313 16.60 -15.45 -14.92
N THR A 314 16.70 -16.70 -15.38
CA THR A 314 15.79 -17.78 -14.99
C THR A 314 16.41 -18.66 -13.92
N MET A 315 15.78 -18.70 -12.75
CA MET A 315 16.16 -19.61 -11.68
C MET A 315 15.63 -21.02 -11.97
N PRO A 316 16.46 -22.07 -11.82
CA PRO A 316 15.99 -23.45 -11.84
C PRO A 316 14.99 -23.73 -10.71
N ASP A 317 14.04 -24.64 -10.92
CA ASP A 317 13.12 -25.06 -9.86
C ASP A 317 13.89 -25.65 -8.66
N GLY A 318 13.48 -25.30 -7.45
CA GLY A 318 14.15 -25.71 -6.21
C GLY A 318 15.37 -24.87 -5.81
N ALA A 319 15.72 -23.84 -6.59
CA ALA A 319 16.87 -22.99 -6.36
C ALA A 319 16.59 -21.86 -5.35
N THR A 320 17.61 -21.49 -4.57
CA THR A 320 17.57 -20.38 -3.64
C THR A 320 18.63 -19.35 -3.98
N LEU A 321 18.25 -18.08 -4.15
CA LEU A 321 19.16 -16.95 -4.22
C LEU A 321 19.02 -16.12 -2.95
N ILE A 322 20.13 -15.92 -2.23
CA ILE A 322 20.17 -15.10 -1.01
C ILE A 322 21.16 -13.94 -1.13
N GLY A 323 20.81 -12.79 -0.55
CA GLY A 323 21.76 -11.72 -0.25
C GLY A 323 22.29 -11.84 1.18
N SER A 324 23.22 -10.95 1.55
CA SER A 324 23.93 -11.04 2.82
C SER A 324 23.14 -10.52 4.03
N GLN A 325 22.07 -9.74 3.82
CA GLN A 325 21.28 -9.12 4.88
C GLN A 325 19.86 -8.79 4.42
N PRO A 326 18.85 -8.79 5.31
CA PRO A 326 17.49 -8.36 4.97
C PRO A 326 17.47 -7.00 4.28
N ALA A 327 16.78 -6.92 3.14
CA ALA A 327 16.66 -5.67 2.38
C ALA A 327 15.35 -4.98 2.78
N ILE A 328 15.45 -3.99 3.66
CA ILE A 328 14.29 -3.27 4.20
C ILE A 328 14.35 -1.81 3.75
N GLY A 329 13.20 -1.25 3.35
CA GLY A 329 13.08 0.16 3.00
C GLY A 329 13.24 1.10 4.22
N GLY A 330 13.78 2.31 4.01
CA GLY A 330 14.02 3.29 5.08
C GLY A 330 13.83 4.74 4.62
N PHE A 331 13.86 5.68 5.57
CA PHE A 331 13.51 7.09 5.35
C PHE A 331 14.60 7.94 4.66
N THR A 332 15.81 7.40 4.41
CA THR A 332 16.97 8.12 3.84
C THR A 332 17.47 7.47 2.54
N PRO A 333 16.96 7.89 1.35
CA PRO A 333 17.03 7.04 0.16
C PRO A 333 18.39 6.88 -0.54
N SER A 334 19.42 7.71 -0.28
CA SER A 334 20.66 7.62 -1.09
C SER A 334 21.82 6.88 -0.41
N THR A 335 22.06 7.07 0.89
CA THR A 335 23.21 6.46 1.59
C THR A 335 22.91 5.08 2.16
N THR A 336 21.67 4.85 2.62
CA THR A 336 21.27 3.58 3.26
C THR A 336 21.11 2.44 2.25
N TYR A 337 20.65 2.71 1.03
CA TYR A 337 20.47 1.66 0.02
C TYR A 337 21.75 1.25 -0.68
N ALA A 338 22.82 2.04 -0.57
CA ALA A 338 24.15 1.69 -1.07
C ALA A 338 24.76 0.47 -0.36
N THR A 339 24.33 0.19 0.88
CA THR A 339 24.82 -0.94 1.66
C THR A 339 24.01 -2.23 1.46
N ILE A 340 22.85 -2.16 0.79
CA ILE A 340 22.01 -3.33 0.53
C ILE A 340 22.61 -4.15 -0.62
N ASN A 341 22.80 -5.44 -0.40
CA ASN A 341 23.11 -6.39 -1.47
C ASN A 341 21.93 -6.47 -2.42
N ARG A 342 22.18 -6.21 -3.70
CA ARG A 342 21.11 -6.03 -4.68
C ARG A 342 21.46 -6.60 -6.04
N ILE A 343 20.44 -6.90 -6.81
CA ILE A 343 20.52 -7.20 -8.23
C ILE A 343 19.90 -6.04 -9.00
N TYR A 344 20.62 -5.56 -10.02
CA TYR A 344 20.09 -4.60 -10.98
C TYR A 344 19.41 -5.35 -12.12
N VAL A 345 18.19 -4.98 -12.47
CA VAL A 345 17.42 -5.62 -13.53
C VAL A 345 17.11 -4.61 -14.62
N ASN A 346 17.51 -4.89 -15.86
CA ASN A 346 17.15 -4.07 -17.00
C ASN A 346 15.63 -4.07 -17.20
N SER A 347 15.04 -2.96 -17.66
CA SER A 347 13.60 -2.87 -17.93
C SER A 347 13.09 -3.86 -18.99
N ALA A 348 13.99 -4.36 -19.85
CA ALA A 348 13.68 -5.41 -20.83
C ALA A 348 13.86 -6.85 -20.28
N ALA A 349 14.32 -7.01 -19.04
CA ALA A 349 14.56 -8.28 -18.38
C ALA A 349 13.65 -8.44 -17.15
N THR A 350 13.69 -9.62 -16.54
CA THR A 350 13.04 -9.96 -15.26
C THR A 350 13.83 -11.08 -14.59
N ILE A 351 13.68 -11.21 -13.26
CA ILE A 351 14.03 -12.45 -12.56
C ILE A 351 12.84 -13.42 -12.73
N SER A 352 13.07 -14.55 -13.36
CA SER A 352 12.05 -15.57 -13.64
C SER A 352 12.19 -16.73 -12.67
N ILE A 353 11.20 -16.91 -11.79
CA ILE A 353 11.23 -17.90 -10.70
C ILE A 353 10.17 -18.97 -10.91
N GLY A 354 10.48 -20.21 -10.52
CA GLY A 354 9.55 -21.33 -10.63
C GLY A 354 9.37 -22.11 -9.35
N SER A 355 8.99 -23.38 -9.48
CA SER A 355 8.54 -24.17 -8.34
C SER A 355 9.65 -24.30 -7.29
N ASN A 356 9.28 -24.28 -6.01
CA ASN A 356 10.21 -24.42 -4.88
C ASN A 356 11.38 -23.39 -4.88
N CYS A 357 11.26 -22.28 -5.61
CA CYS A 357 12.30 -21.27 -5.64
C CYS A 357 12.20 -20.34 -4.43
N THR A 358 13.35 -19.90 -3.91
CA THR A 358 13.43 -18.88 -2.85
C THR A 358 14.27 -17.68 -3.28
N LEU A 359 13.70 -16.47 -3.18
CA LEU A 359 14.44 -15.21 -3.20
C LEU A 359 14.44 -14.63 -1.79
N LYS A 360 15.61 -14.35 -1.22
CA LYS A 360 15.69 -13.88 0.16
C LYS A 360 16.77 -12.84 0.41
N ASN A 361 16.51 -11.85 1.26
CA ASN A 361 17.51 -10.88 1.75
C ASN A 361 18.15 -10.04 0.62
N LEU A 362 17.36 -9.58 -0.36
CA LEU A 362 17.88 -8.98 -1.60
C LEU A 362 17.17 -7.69 -1.97
N GLY A 363 17.95 -6.67 -2.34
CA GLY A 363 17.45 -5.56 -3.15
C GLY A 363 17.27 -5.99 -4.60
N ILE A 364 16.16 -5.65 -5.23
CA ILE A 364 15.88 -5.88 -6.65
C ILE A 364 15.56 -4.52 -7.23
N PHE A 365 16.54 -3.90 -7.89
CA PHE A 365 16.44 -2.50 -8.34
C PHE A 365 16.47 -2.44 -9.85
N ARG A 366 15.72 -1.52 -10.45
CA ARG A 366 15.82 -1.30 -11.89
C ARG A 366 17.22 -0.75 -12.25
N LYS A 367 17.82 -1.24 -13.34
CA LYS A 367 19.07 -0.70 -13.91
C LYS A 367 18.94 0.79 -14.18
N GLY A 368 19.85 1.60 -13.64
CA GLY A 368 19.85 3.06 -13.83
C GLY A 368 18.76 3.80 -13.05
N LEU A 369 18.18 3.18 -12.03
CA LEU A 369 17.32 3.87 -11.07
C LEU A 369 18.12 4.94 -10.33
N THR A 370 17.56 6.15 -10.24
CA THR A 370 18.05 7.25 -9.41
C THR A 370 17.04 7.54 -8.30
N PHE A 371 17.48 8.20 -7.23
CA PHE A 371 16.68 8.48 -6.04
C PHE A 371 16.38 9.97 -5.91
N ASN A 372 15.40 10.32 -5.08
CA ASN A 372 14.92 11.69 -4.88
C ASN A 372 14.45 12.34 -6.20
N ILE A 373 13.65 11.56 -6.94
CA ILE A 373 13.17 11.93 -8.28
C ILE A 373 11.76 12.53 -8.23
N THR A 374 11.45 13.39 -9.20
CA THR A 374 10.13 14.01 -9.44
C THR A 374 9.11 13.02 -10.01
N SER A 375 7.81 13.34 -9.95
CA SER A 375 6.74 12.55 -10.58
C SER A 375 6.99 12.28 -12.08
N ALA A 376 7.46 13.28 -12.83
CA ALA A 376 7.83 13.12 -14.24
C ALA A 376 8.95 12.09 -14.45
N GLN A 377 9.93 12.06 -13.54
CA GLN A 377 11.00 11.08 -13.56
C GLN A 377 10.54 9.69 -13.10
N VAL A 378 9.57 9.58 -12.18
CA VAL A 378 8.93 8.29 -11.86
C VAL A 378 8.32 7.69 -13.12
N ALA A 379 7.53 8.47 -13.87
CA ALA A 379 6.92 8.02 -15.12
C ALA A 379 7.96 7.56 -16.16
N ALA A 380 9.15 8.19 -16.19
CA ALA A 380 10.23 7.83 -17.10
C ALA A 380 11.10 6.65 -16.62
N GLN A 381 11.28 6.48 -15.31
CA GLN A 381 12.19 5.50 -14.74
C GLN A 381 11.49 4.21 -14.30
N PHE A 382 10.21 4.23 -13.95
CA PHE A 382 9.53 3.04 -13.44
C PHE A 382 9.04 2.18 -14.59
N LEU A 383 9.92 1.30 -15.08
CA LEU A 383 9.72 0.52 -16.30
C LEU A 383 10.04 -0.97 -16.07
N GLY A 384 9.46 -1.83 -16.90
CA GLY A 384 9.72 -3.28 -16.85
C GLY A 384 9.09 -3.99 -15.65
N THR A 385 9.53 -5.23 -15.42
CA THR A 385 9.06 -6.09 -14.32
C THR A 385 10.26 -6.58 -13.51
N GLY A 386 10.21 -6.47 -12.18
CA GLY A 386 11.29 -6.95 -11.31
C GLY A 386 11.35 -8.47 -11.25
N VAL A 387 10.25 -9.10 -10.82
CA VAL A 387 10.13 -10.55 -10.66
C VAL A 387 8.90 -11.08 -11.37
N THR A 388 9.07 -12.16 -12.12
CA THR A 388 8.01 -12.92 -12.79
C THR A 388 7.97 -14.34 -12.26
N ILE A 389 6.87 -14.72 -11.61
CA ILE A 389 6.54 -16.09 -11.22
C ILE A 389 6.02 -16.81 -12.47
N ARG A 390 6.70 -17.90 -12.87
CA ARG A 390 6.35 -18.69 -14.06
C ARG A 390 4.97 -19.34 -13.94
N ASN A 391 4.42 -19.82 -15.05
CA ASN A 391 3.16 -20.55 -15.06
C ASN A 391 3.34 -21.99 -14.54
N SER A 392 2.28 -22.57 -13.99
CA SER A 392 2.22 -23.95 -13.48
C SER A 392 3.28 -24.23 -12.43
N VAL A 393 3.38 -23.34 -11.44
CA VAL A 393 4.37 -23.41 -10.36
C VAL A 393 3.71 -23.48 -9.00
N ALA A 394 4.46 -24.02 -8.03
CA ALA A 394 4.05 -24.03 -6.63
C ALA A 394 5.20 -23.73 -5.67
N ASP A 395 4.87 -23.36 -4.43
CA ASP A 395 5.82 -23.32 -3.31
C ASP A 395 6.98 -22.32 -3.50
N VAL A 396 6.68 -21.19 -4.15
CA VAL A 396 7.62 -20.05 -4.26
C VAL A 396 7.67 -19.28 -2.95
N LEU A 397 8.87 -18.91 -2.50
CA LEU A 397 9.11 -18.01 -1.38
C LEU A 397 9.85 -16.75 -1.84
N ILE A 398 9.29 -15.57 -1.56
CA ILE A 398 9.99 -14.29 -1.66
C ILE A 398 9.96 -13.65 -0.27
N GLU A 399 11.13 -13.45 0.34
CA GLU A 399 11.23 -13.03 1.73
C GLU A 399 12.28 -11.93 1.94
N ASP A 400 11.98 -10.91 2.76
CA ASP A 400 12.97 -9.89 3.16
C ASP A 400 13.63 -9.16 1.96
N CYS A 401 12.84 -8.86 0.94
CA CYS A 401 13.30 -8.22 -0.30
C CYS A 401 12.82 -6.77 -0.42
N LEU A 402 13.62 -5.93 -1.09
CA LEU A 402 13.29 -4.54 -1.43
C LEU A 402 13.22 -4.36 -2.95
N VAL A 403 12.04 -4.10 -3.52
CA VAL A 403 11.81 -4.05 -4.97
C VAL A 403 11.54 -2.61 -5.44
N LEU A 404 12.44 -2.02 -6.22
CA LEU A 404 12.40 -0.58 -6.54
C LEU A 404 12.48 -0.27 -8.03
N GLY A 405 11.63 0.66 -8.46
CA GLY A 405 11.77 1.36 -9.73
C GLY A 405 11.21 0.62 -10.93
N PHE A 406 10.26 -0.28 -10.76
CA PHE A 406 9.65 -1.02 -11.88
C PHE A 406 8.24 -0.53 -12.19
N ASN A 407 7.77 -0.78 -13.41
CA ASN A 407 6.35 -0.63 -13.73
C ASN A 407 5.52 -1.68 -12.98
N GLN A 408 6.05 -2.90 -12.86
CA GLN A 408 5.49 -3.97 -12.03
C GLN A 408 6.59 -4.55 -11.13
N GLY A 409 6.39 -4.57 -9.81
CA GLY A 409 7.37 -5.12 -8.88
C GLY A 409 7.48 -6.64 -8.99
N ILE A 410 6.43 -7.34 -8.56
CA ILE A 410 6.35 -8.81 -8.58
C ILE A 410 5.05 -9.19 -9.27
N ARG A 411 5.10 -10.16 -10.20
CA ARG A 411 3.89 -10.67 -10.83
C ARG A 411 3.92 -12.17 -11.09
N SER A 412 2.76 -12.82 -11.14
CA SER A 412 2.60 -14.01 -11.98
C SER A 412 2.70 -13.64 -13.46
N ILE A 413 3.17 -14.59 -14.27
CA ILE A 413 3.22 -14.42 -15.72
C ILE A 413 1.82 -14.14 -16.28
N SER A 414 1.76 -13.34 -17.35
CA SER A 414 0.49 -12.99 -17.98
C SER A 414 -0.21 -14.23 -18.55
N GLY A 415 -1.50 -14.39 -18.25
CA GLY A 415 -2.26 -15.57 -18.65
C GLY A 415 -1.90 -16.83 -17.85
N ALA A 416 -1.45 -16.68 -16.60
CA ALA A 416 -1.16 -17.82 -15.74
C ALA A 416 -2.42 -18.67 -15.54
N THR A 417 -2.21 -19.98 -15.51
CA THR A 417 -3.27 -20.99 -15.31
C THR A 417 -3.17 -21.66 -13.94
N SER A 418 -1.98 -21.65 -13.31
CA SER A 418 -1.81 -22.12 -11.93
C SER A 418 -0.53 -21.55 -11.31
N CYS A 419 -0.69 -20.83 -10.20
CA CYS A 419 0.37 -20.28 -9.34
C CYS A 419 0.00 -20.54 -7.88
N SER A 420 0.36 -21.71 -7.37
CA SER A 420 -0.18 -22.26 -6.11
C SER A 420 0.77 -22.08 -4.94
N ARG A 421 0.25 -21.92 -3.71
CA ARG A 421 1.07 -21.94 -2.48
C ARG A 421 2.22 -20.93 -2.49
N ILE A 422 2.00 -19.77 -3.12
CA ILE A 422 3.00 -18.70 -3.20
C ILE A 422 3.08 -18.01 -1.83
N THR A 423 4.29 -17.77 -1.34
CA THR A 423 4.53 -17.04 -0.09
C THR A 423 5.37 -15.80 -0.38
N ILE A 424 4.81 -14.61 -0.12
CA ILE A 424 5.51 -13.34 -0.23
C ILE A 424 5.48 -12.68 1.15
N ASN A 425 6.63 -12.56 1.80
CA ASN A 425 6.71 -12.17 3.20
C ASN A 425 7.73 -11.05 3.43
N ARG A 426 7.36 -10.00 4.15
CA ARG A 426 8.22 -8.84 4.44
C ARG A 426 8.89 -8.25 3.19
N VAL A 427 8.15 -8.17 2.10
CA VAL A 427 8.62 -7.50 0.88
C VAL A 427 8.25 -6.04 0.93
N HIS A 428 9.25 -5.18 0.80
CA HIS A 428 9.07 -3.73 0.71
C HIS A 428 9.23 -3.33 -0.76
N GLY A 429 8.47 -2.34 -1.23
CA GLY A 429 8.57 -1.95 -2.63
C GLY A 429 8.11 -0.54 -2.95
N ASP A 430 8.65 -0.04 -4.06
CA ASP A 430 8.26 1.22 -4.68
C ASP A 430 8.26 1.03 -6.21
N CYS A 431 7.07 0.78 -6.76
CA CYS A 431 6.83 0.44 -8.17
C CYS A 431 5.48 1.06 -8.59
N GLN A 432 5.23 1.24 -9.90
CA GLN A 432 3.91 1.74 -10.35
C GLN A 432 2.80 0.76 -10.00
N ASN A 433 3.08 -0.53 -10.14
CA ASN A 433 2.26 -1.64 -9.65
C ASN A 433 3.13 -2.53 -8.76
N GLY A 434 2.61 -2.92 -7.60
CA GLY A 434 3.37 -3.69 -6.60
C GLY A 434 3.36 -5.20 -6.89
N ILE A 435 2.59 -5.94 -6.09
CA ILE A 435 2.38 -7.39 -6.23
C ILE A 435 1.13 -7.65 -7.05
N PHE A 436 1.25 -8.39 -8.14
CA PHE A 436 0.15 -8.91 -8.93
C PHE A 436 0.16 -10.44 -8.94
N LEU A 437 -0.89 -11.10 -8.48
CA LEU A 437 -1.03 -12.54 -8.62
C LEU A 437 -2.32 -12.87 -9.35
N GLU A 438 -2.23 -13.77 -10.32
CA GLU A 438 -3.38 -14.39 -10.94
C GLU A 438 -3.27 -15.92 -10.93
N ALA A 439 -4.43 -16.56 -11.00
CA ALA A 439 -4.57 -18.01 -11.03
C ALA A 439 -3.94 -18.74 -9.84
N SER A 440 -4.20 -18.24 -8.63
CA SER A 440 -3.80 -18.93 -7.41
C SER A 440 -4.78 -20.05 -7.06
N THR A 441 -4.49 -21.26 -7.51
CA THR A 441 -5.38 -22.43 -7.37
C THR A 441 -5.24 -23.17 -6.03
N ASP A 442 -4.45 -22.64 -5.09
CA ASP A 442 -4.24 -23.18 -3.74
C ASP A 442 -3.68 -22.06 -2.83
N ILE A 443 -3.63 -22.28 -1.51
CA ILE A 443 -3.46 -21.27 -0.46
C ILE A 443 -2.19 -20.42 -0.63
N THR A 444 -2.33 -19.20 -1.15
CA THR A 444 -1.28 -18.18 -1.21
C THR A 444 -1.28 -17.27 0.02
N ARG A 445 -0.08 -16.86 0.47
CA ARG A 445 0.14 -16.00 1.64
C ARG A 445 0.97 -14.78 1.25
N ILE A 446 0.41 -13.60 1.46
CA ILE A 446 1.11 -12.32 1.36
C ILE A 446 1.09 -11.69 2.74
N SER A 447 2.25 -11.51 3.37
CA SER A 447 2.33 -11.05 4.77
C SER A 447 3.37 -9.97 4.97
N GLU A 448 3.02 -8.98 5.80
CA GLU A 448 3.96 -7.95 6.27
C GLU A 448 4.65 -7.16 5.15
N CYS A 449 4.00 -7.06 3.98
CA CYS A 449 4.56 -6.36 2.83
C CYS A 449 4.21 -4.87 2.88
N HIS A 450 5.13 -4.01 2.45
CA HIS A 450 5.01 -2.56 2.57
C HIS A 450 5.34 -1.87 1.23
N PHE A 451 4.33 -1.33 0.57
CA PHE A 451 4.50 -0.56 -0.67
C PHE A 451 4.37 0.93 -0.39
N TRP A 452 5.48 1.66 -0.53
CA TRP A 452 5.63 3.04 -0.10
C TRP A 452 6.64 3.77 -1.00
N PRO A 453 6.56 5.11 -1.14
CA PRO A 453 7.43 5.94 -1.99
C PRO A 453 8.92 6.00 -1.57
N PHE A 454 9.58 4.86 -1.39
CA PHE A 454 10.98 4.74 -0.98
C PHE A 454 11.97 5.46 -1.90
N VAL A 455 11.65 5.60 -3.20
CA VAL A 455 12.50 6.25 -4.19
C VAL A 455 12.32 7.78 -4.18
N THR A 456 11.12 8.26 -3.82
CA THR A 456 10.71 9.65 -4.04
C THR A 456 10.54 10.47 -2.76
N ILE A 457 10.45 9.85 -1.57
CA ILE A 457 10.14 10.58 -0.33
C ILE A 457 11.14 11.69 0.00
N GLY A 458 12.43 11.50 -0.34
CA GLY A 458 13.48 12.48 -0.09
C GLY A 458 13.65 13.54 -1.19
N SER A 459 12.77 13.54 -2.21
CA SER A 459 12.79 14.54 -3.27
C SER A 459 12.19 15.87 -2.81
N VAL A 460 12.41 16.92 -3.60
CA VAL A 460 11.78 18.22 -3.38
C VAL A 460 10.26 18.04 -3.45
N PRO A 461 9.49 18.43 -2.42
CA PRO A 461 8.04 18.25 -2.43
C PRO A 461 7.38 18.94 -3.62
N GLU A 462 6.63 18.18 -4.43
CA GLU A 462 5.76 18.73 -5.46
C GLU A 462 4.37 19.06 -4.88
N THR A 463 3.56 19.79 -5.64
CA THR A 463 2.18 20.12 -5.24
C THR A 463 1.41 18.85 -4.88
N ASN A 464 0.74 18.87 -3.73
CA ASN A 464 -0.02 17.74 -3.17
C ASN A 464 0.78 16.44 -2.98
N GLY A 465 2.12 16.50 -3.01
CA GLY A 465 2.96 15.31 -2.88
C GLY A 465 3.00 14.42 -4.13
N ALA A 466 2.71 14.97 -5.32
CA ALA A 466 2.59 14.23 -6.58
C ALA A 466 3.73 13.25 -6.90
N GLN A 467 4.95 13.56 -6.49
CA GLN A 467 6.12 12.67 -6.63
C GLN A 467 5.94 11.31 -5.96
N ASN A 468 5.12 11.24 -4.91
CA ASN A 468 4.89 10.02 -4.12
C ASN A 468 3.75 9.17 -4.65
N ASP A 469 3.01 9.65 -5.65
CA ASP A 469 1.86 8.94 -6.19
C ASP A 469 2.27 7.82 -7.14
N ARG A 470 1.52 6.72 -7.08
CA ARG A 470 1.65 5.61 -8.03
C ARG A 470 0.32 5.43 -8.74
N THR A 471 0.35 5.39 -10.06
CA THR A 471 -0.88 5.35 -10.88
C THR A 471 -1.54 3.97 -10.90
N GLY A 472 -0.85 2.94 -10.42
CA GLY A 472 -1.30 1.55 -10.42
C GLY A 472 -1.78 1.06 -9.05
N ALA A 473 -1.76 -0.26 -8.87
CA ALA A 473 -2.17 -0.92 -7.63
C ALA A 473 -0.99 -1.50 -6.84
N ALA A 474 -0.97 -1.33 -5.52
CA ALA A 474 0.07 -1.93 -4.67
C ALA A 474 -0.09 -3.44 -4.54
N PHE A 475 -1.32 -3.92 -4.38
CA PHE A 475 -1.65 -5.34 -4.31
C PHE A 475 -2.80 -5.62 -5.26
N SER A 476 -2.63 -6.56 -6.18
CA SER A 476 -3.66 -6.94 -7.14
C SER A 476 -3.79 -8.46 -7.19
N LEU A 477 -5.01 -8.94 -7.01
CA LEU A 477 -5.38 -10.36 -7.03
C LEU A 477 -6.44 -10.57 -8.10
N LYS A 478 -6.16 -11.46 -9.06
CA LYS A 478 -7.03 -11.72 -10.20
C LYS A 478 -7.34 -13.20 -10.32
N ALA A 479 -8.60 -13.50 -10.66
CA ALA A 479 -9.12 -14.86 -10.70
C ALA A 479 -8.25 -15.88 -11.45
N PRO A 480 -8.37 -17.17 -11.08
CA PRO A 480 -8.98 -17.68 -9.84
C PRO A 480 -8.09 -17.46 -8.61
N HIS A 481 -8.71 -17.45 -7.43
CA HIS A 481 -8.03 -17.56 -6.13
C HIS A 481 -8.74 -18.60 -5.27
N ASP A 482 -7.95 -19.42 -4.56
CA ASP A 482 -8.43 -20.38 -3.56
C ASP A 482 -7.75 -20.09 -2.22
N TRP A 483 -8.53 -19.61 -1.25
CA TRP A 483 -8.09 -19.29 0.12
C TRP A 483 -6.83 -18.40 0.22
N THR A 484 -6.70 -17.41 -0.65
CA THR A 484 -5.59 -16.46 -0.58
C THR A 484 -5.70 -15.57 0.66
N GLN A 485 -4.59 -15.38 1.38
CA GLN A 485 -4.55 -14.58 2.59
C GLN A 485 -3.53 -13.45 2.48
N VAL A 486 -3.98 -12.23 2.70
CA VAL A 486 -3.17 -11.02 2.75
C VAL A 486 -3.22 -10.46 4.18
N ARG A 487 -2.07 -10.33 4.85
CA ARG A 487 -2.01 -10.07 6.30
C ARG A 487 -1.00 -8.99 6.64
N GLY A 488 -1.40 -8.00 7.45
CA GLY A 488 -0.48 -6.98 7.98
C GLY A 488 0.27 -6.20 6.89
N CYS A 489 -0.30 -6.08 5.70
CA CYS A 489 0.32 -5.38 4.58
C CYS A 489 -0.07 -3.90 4.62
N PHE A 490 0.75 -3.05 4.00
CA PHE A 490 0.52 -1.60 3.93
C PHE A 490 0.79 -1.03 2.54
N SER A 491 -0.04 -0.07 2.13
CA SER A 491 0.10 0.73 0.91
C SER A 491 -0.03 2.22 1.23
N PHE A 492 0.80 3.06 0.60
CA PHE A 492 0.71 4.53 0.69
C PHE A 492 0.72 5.17 -0.71
N ALA A 493 -0.22 6.09 -0.95
CA ALA A 493 -0.31 6.92 -2.15
C ALA A 493 -0.38 6.16 -3.50
N TYR A 494 -0.93 4.94 -3.48
CA TYR A 494 -1.32 4.23 -4.70
C TYR A 494 -2.72 4.65 -5.14
N ALA A 495 -2.95 4.75 -6.45
CA ALA A 495 -4.28 4.95 -7.02
C ALA A 495 -5.26 3.86 -6.58
N THR A 496 -4.76 2.64 -6.39
CA THR A 496 -5.50 1.60 -5.66
C THR A 496 -4.58 0.88 -4.67
N GLY A 497 -4.94 0.85 -3.39
CA GLY A 497 -4.17 0.09 -2.40
C GLY A 497 -4.23 -1.41 -2.67
N TYR A 498 -5.46 -1.95 -2.66
CA TYR A 498 -5.74 -3.36 -2.87
C TYR A 498 -6.82 -3.53 -3.93
N LEU A 499 -6.54 -4.32 -4.97
CA LEU A 499 -7.46 -4.61 -6.07
C LEU A 499 -7.77 -6.10 -6.14
N VAL A 500 -9.04 -6.46 -6.12
CA VAL A 500 -9.53 -7.82 -6.36
C VAL A 500 -10.38 -7.82 -7.62
N THR A 501 -10.02 -8.63 -8.62
CA THR A 501 -10.69 -8.68 -9.92
C THR A 501 -11.13 -10.11 -10.22
N ASP A 502 -12.45 -10.33 -10.32
CA ASP A 502 -13.06 -11.63 -10.65
C ASP A 502 -12.72 -12.79 -9.69
N ALA A 503 -11.96 -12.53 -8.62
CA ALA A 503 -11.41 -13.54 -7.74
C ALA A 503 -12.32 -13.80 -6.55
N ASP A 504 -12.29 -15.04 -6.06
CA ASP A 504 -13.08 -15.47 -4.92
C ASP A 504 -12.20 -15.87 -3.73
N GLN A 505 -12.81 -15.96 -2.54
CA GLN A 505 -12.21 -16.58 -1.34
C GLN A 505 -10.89 -15.95 -0.88
N VAL A 506 -10.83 -14.62 -0.89
CA VAL A 506 -9.66 -13.87 -0.42
C VAL A 506 -9.94 -13.27 0.96
N VAL A 507 -8.97 -13.41 1.88
CA VAL A 507 -9.02 -12.78 3.20
C VAL A 507 -7.93 -11.73 3.35
N PHE A 508 -8.33 -10.50 3.65
CA PHE A 508 -7.47 -9.42 4.11
C PHE A 508 -7.59 -9.29 5.62
N LEU A 509 -6.47 -9.36 6.33
CA LEU A 509 -6.39 -9.28 7.79
C LEU A 509 -5.43 -8.17 8.20
N ASN A 510 -5.93 -7.18 8.94
CA ASN A 510 -5.14 -6.08 9.49
C ASN A 510 -4.29 -5.34 8.42
N CYS A 511 -4.82 -5.19 7.21
CA CYS A 511 -4.15 -4.48 6.12
C CYS A 511 -4.50 -2.98 6.14
N GLY A 512 -3.59 -2.13 5.68
CA GLY A 512 -3.75 -0.67 5.69
C GLY A 512 -3.51 -0.03 4.32
N ALA A 513 -4.36 0.91 3.92
CA ALA A 513 -4.14 1.75 2.73
C ALA A 513 -4.26 3.23 3.10
N ASP A 514 -3.17 3.99 2.93
CA ASP A 514 -3.07 5.40 3.31
C ASP A 514 -2.81 6.29 2.09
N GLY A 515 -3.15 7.57 2.23
CA GLY A 515 -3.05 8.58 1.18
C GLY A 515 -2.60 9.93 1.74
N HIS A 516 -2.78 11.00 0.97
CA HIS A 516 -2.35 12.34 1.36
C HIS A 516 -3.39 13.02 2.26
N ALA A 517 -3.10 13.11 3.57
CA ALA A 517 -4.03 13.57 4.60
C ALA A 517 -4.67 14.96 4.34
N ALA A 518 -3.95 15.90 3.72
CA ALA A 518 -4.45 17.26 3.50
C ALA A 518 -5.31 17.41 2.24
N THR A 519 -5.09 16.56 1.23
CA THR A 519 -5.75 16.64 -0.08
C THR A 519 -5.81 15.23 -0.69
N PRO A 520 -6.76 14.37 -0.25
CA PRO A 520 -6.95 13.08 -0.90
C PRO A 520 -7.18 13.29 -2.41
N LEU A 521 -6.41 12.58 -3.22
CA LEU A 521 -6.45 12.73 -4.68
C LEU A 521 -7.72 12.07 -5.21
N ALA A 522 -8.47 12.78 -6.06
CA ALA A 522 -9.70 12.27 -6.64
C ALA A 522 -9.46 10.95 -7.38
N GLY A 523 -10.34 9.97 -7.16
CA GLY A 523 -10.28 8.64 -7.75
C GLY A 523 -9.38 7.62 -7.04
N THR A 524 -8.64 7.99 -6.00
CA THR A 524 -7.85 7.00 -5.24
C THR A 524 -8.73 6.13 -4.36
N ILE A 525 -8.43 4.82 -4.33
CA ILE A 525 -9.25 3.84 -3.62
C ILE A 525 -8.36 3.00 -2.70
N GLY A 526 -8.71 2.88 -1.42
CA GLY A 526 -7.96 2.05 -0.47
C GLY A 526 -8.06 0.57 -0.82
N PHE A 527 -9.28 0.02 -0.76
CA PHE A 527 -9.57 -1.37 -1.15
C PHE A 527 -10.69 -1.39 -2.18
N ARG A 528 -10.46 -2.11 -3.28
CA ARG A 528 -11.39 -2.21 -4.40
C ARG A 528 -11.60 -3.66 -4.76
N LEU A 529 -12.86 -4.07 -4.85
CA LEU A 529 -13.24 -5.33 -5.52
C LEU A 529 -14.18 -5.02 -6.68
N VAL A 530 -14.00 -5.72 -7.80
CA VAL A 530 -14.73 -5.47 -9.05
C VAL A 530 -15.22 -6.76 -9.72
N ASN A 531 -16.15 -6.59 -10.66
CA ASN A 531 -16.66 -7.63 -11.56
C ASN A 531 -17.33 -8.78 -10.81
N SER A 532 -16.91 -10.04 -11.00
CA SER A 532 -17.57 -11.20 -10.37
C SER A 532 -17.01 -11.58 -8.99
N ALA A 533 -16.11 -10.78 -8.41
CA ALA A 533 -15.43 -11.13 -7.15
C ALA A 533 -16.41 -11.41 -5.99
N ALA A 534 -16.21 -12.51 -5.26
CA ALA A 534 -17.09 -12.98 -4.19
C ALA A 534 -16.34 -13.65 -3.01
N ASP A 535 -17.03 -13.86 -1.88
CA ASP A 535 -16.46 -14.39 -0.64
C ASP A 535 -15.16 -13.67 -0.20
N ILE A 536 -15.16 -12.34 -0.31
CA ILE A 536 -14.05 -11.48 0.11
C ILE A 536 -14.26 -11.06 1.55
N LYS A 537 -13.24 -11.24 2.40
CA LYS A 537 -13.29 -10.92 3.83
C LYS A 537 -12.25 -9.87 4.17
N TYR A 538 -12.69 -8.74 4.70
CA TYR A 538 -11.86 -7.70 5.27
C TYR A 538 -12.03 -7.72 6.79
N ILE A 539 -10.94 -7.98 7.52
CA ILE A 539 -10.96 -8.12 8.98
C ILE A 539 -9.91 -7.16 9.55
N GLY A 540 -10.34 -6.19 10.35
CA GLY A 540 -9.43 -5.22 10.98
C GLY A 540 -8.69 -4.32 9.99
N CYS A 541 -9.16 -4.23 8.74
CA CYS A 541 -8.52 -3.45 7.67
C CYS A 541 -8.82 -1.96 7.81
N GLN A 542 -7.88 -1.11 7.39
CA GLN A 542 -7.93 0.32 7.66
C GLN A 542 -7.60 1.14 6.42
N THR A 543 -8.31 2.26 6.23
CA THR A 543 -8.01 3.20 5.15
C THR A 543 -7.97 4.63 5.63
N ALA A 544 -7.05 5.41 5.08
CA ALA A 544 -6.85 6.80 5.48
C ALA A 544 -6.64 7.69 4.25
N ALA A 545 -7.23 8.88 4.25
CA ALA A 545 -6.89 9.95 3.31
C ALA A 545 -6.93 9.56 1.81
N GLN A 546 -7.82 8.64 1.46
CA GLN A 546 -8.15 8.28 0.08
C GLN A 546 -9.36 9.08 -0.42
N ASP A 547 -9.63 9.10 -1.72
CA ASP A 547 -10.94 9.57 -2.18
C ASP A 547 -12.06 8.64 -1.68
N ILE A 548 -11.86 7.34 -1.88
CA ILE A 548 -12.75 6.27 -1.40
C ILE A 548 -11.96 5.29 -0.53
N GLY A 549 -12.45 5.02 0.68
CA GLY A 549 -11.82 4.02 1.56
C GLY A 549 -11.96 2.60 1.00
N PHE A 550 -13.18 2.06 1.04
CA PHE A 550 -13.52 0.75 0.49
C PHE A 550 -14.55 0.90 -0.62
N GLN A 551 -14.30 0.26 -1.76
CA GLN A 551 -15.22 0.19 -2.88
C GLN A 551 -15.60 -1.26 -3.21
N SER A 552 -16.90 -1.53 -3.18
CA SER A 552 -17.51 -2.80 -3.54
C SER A 552 -18.35 -2.67 -4.80
N ASP A 553 -17.80 -3.13 -5.92
CA ASP A 553 -18.41 -3.08 -7.25
C ASP A 553 -18.52 -4.48 -7.85
N THR A 554 -19.24 -5.37 -7.15
CA THR A 554 -19.41 -6.77 -7.56
C THR A 554 -20.78 -7.04 -8.13
N THR A 555 -20.79 -7.77 -9.23
CA THR A 555 -21.98 -8.31 -9.91
C THR A 555 -22.32 -9.72 -9.42
N SER A 556 -21.56 -10.27 -8.48
CA SER A 556 -21.80 -11.60 -7.94
C SER A 556 -23.15 -11.71 -7.25
N ALA A 557 -23.87 -12.79 -7.55
CA ALA A 557 -25.15 -13.14 -6.93
C ALA A 557 -24.98 -13.88 -5.59
N ALA A 558 -23.76 -14.00 -5.06
CA ALA A 558 -23.50 -14.61 -3.77
C ALA A 558 -24.28 -13.87 -2.65
N THR A 559 -24.66 -14.58 -1.59
CA THR A 559 -25.44 -14.03 -0.47
C THR A 559 -24.69 -12.96 0.33
N ALA A 560 -23.34 -12.97 0.29
CA ALA A 560 -22.47 -11.92 0.84
C ALA A 560 -21.11 -11.92 0.11
N PRO A 561 -20.98 -11.31 -1.07
CA PRO A 561 -19.73 -11.30 -1.83
C PRO A 561 -18.62 -10.51 -1.14
N ALA A 562 -18.94 -9.55 -0.26
CA ALA A 562 -17.98 -8.85 0.58
C ALA A 562 -18.43 -8.76 2.05
N THR A 563 -17.54 -9.13 2.98
CA THR A 563 -17.75 -9.03 4.43
C THR A 563 -16.68 -8.14 5.04
N TYR A 564 -17.09 -7.19 5.86
CA TYR A 564 -16.25 -6.21 6.55
C TYR A 564 -16.45 -6.34 8.05
N THR A 565 -15.38 -6.63 8.78
CA THR A 565 -15.42 -6.80 10.23
C THR A 565 -14.36 -5.92 10.87
N ALA A 566 -14.77 -5.04 11.79
CA ALA A 566 -13.88 -4.11 12.49
C ALA A 566 -13.00 -3.26 11.55
N CYS A 567 -13.53 -2.89 10.38
CA CYS A 567 -12.81 -2.10 9.39
C CYS A 567 -13.04 -0.60 9.64
N ASN A 568 -11.98 0.19 9.51
CA ASN A 568 -12.00 1.62 9.83
C ASN A 568 -11.59 2.47 8.64
N THR A 569 -12.30 3.57 8.39
CA THR A 569 -11.88 4.59 7.42
C THR A 569 -11.80 5.95 8.09
N TRP A 570 -10.81 6.76 7.68
CA TRP A 570 -10.76 8.16 8.09
C TRP A 570 -10.23 9.12 7.03
N GLU A 571 -10.73 10.34 7.08
CA GLU A 571 -10.34 11.44 6.19
C GLU A 571 -10.54 11.14 4.70
N CYS A 572 -11.45 10.21 4.37
CA CYS A 572 -11.81 9.93 2.98
C CYS A 572 -12.56 11.10 2.36
N ALA A 573 -12.20 11.53 1.15
CA ALA A 573 -12.77 12.75 0.54
C ALA A 573 -14.22 12.59 0.10
N THR A 574 -14.53 11.55 -0.68
CA THR A 574 -15.89 11.32 -1.18
C THR A 574 -16.64 10.31 -0.30
N TYR A 575 -16.09 9.10 -0.13
CA TYR A 575 -16.78 8.01 0.60
C TYR A 575 -15.86 7.23 1.52
N GLY A 576 -16.31 6.95 2.76
CA GLY A 576 -15.66 5.94 3.59
C GLY A 576 -15.88 4.53 3.01
N PHE A 577 -17.14 4.12 2.89
CA PHE A 577 -17.55 2.89 2.21
C PHE A 577 -18.43 3.22 1.01
N ASN A 578 -18.15 2.62 -0.15
CA ASN A 578 -18.92 2.79 -1.37
C ASN A 578 -19.35 1.44 -1.92
N VAL A 579 -20.64 1.12 -1.86
CA VAL A 579 -21.21 -0.13 -2.41
C VAL A 579 -22.05 0.23 -3.63
N THR A 580 -21.53 -0.07 -4.82
CA THR A 580 -22.16 0.30 -6.09
C THR A 580 -23.04 -0.83 -6.65
N SER A 581 -22.78 -2.08 -6.27
CA SER A 581 -23.59 -3.24 -6.66
C SER A 581 -23.34 -4.43 -5.75
N GLY A 582 -24.21 -5.44 -5.87
CA GLY A 582 -24.10 -6.69 -5.11
C GLY A 582 -24.51 -6.54 -3.64
N ALA A 583 -24.15 -7.52 -2.81
CA ALA A 583 -24.43 -7.50 -1.37
C ALA A 583 -23.15 -7.27 -0.55
N ALA A 584 -23.25 -6.54 0.56
CA ALA A 584 -22.12 -6.33 1.48
C ALA A 584 -22.58 -6.35 2.93
N SER A 585 -21.82 -7.02 3.79
CA SER A 585 -22.11 -7.10 5.23
C SER A 585 -21.02 -6.44 6.06
N PHE A 586 -21.43 -5.67 7.06
CA PHE A 586 -20.54 -4.85 7.88
C PHE A 586 -20.84 -5.09 9.36
N SER A 587 -19.79 -5.34 10.14
CA SER A 587 -19.88 -5.50 11.58
C SER A 587 -18.80 -4.69 12.30
N ASN A 588 -19.17 -3.90 13.30
CA ASN A 588 -18.25 -3.07 14.10
C ASN A 588 -17.34 -2.16 13.25
N CYS A 589 -17.79 -1.72 12.07
CA CYS A 589 -16.99 -0.86 11.19
C CYS A 589 -17.17 0.62 11.54
N GLN A 590 -16.12 1.42 11.35
CA GLN A 590 -16.14 2.86 11.64
C GLN A 590 -15.75 3.67 10.40
N THR A 591 -16.40 4.82 10.22
CA THR A 591 -15.97 5.87 9.30
C THR A 591 -15.92 7.20 10.06
N ARG A 592 -14.83 7.96 9.93
CA ARG A 592 -14.69 9.26 10.61
C ARG A 592 -14.02 10.31 9.74
N ARG A 593 -14.32 11.59 9.97
CA ARG A 593 -13.65 12.71 9.31
C ARG A 593 -13.58 13.92 10.25
N THR A 594 -12.51 14.71 10.15
CA THR A 594 -12.35 15.97 10.88
C THR A 594 -12.67 17.16 9.98
N GLY A 595 -13.84 17.76 10.17
CA GLY A 595 -14.33 18.88 9.36
C GLY A 595 -15.04 18.41 8.09
N ALA A 596 -16.28 18.86 7.94
CA ALA A 596 -17.13 18.39 6.87
C ALA A 596 -16.74 19.06 5.54
N ALA A 597 -16.41 18.24 4.55
CA ALA A 597 -16.25 18.70 3.17
C ALA A 597 -17.61 18.60 2.47
N ALA A 598 -18.03 19.69 1.82
CA ALA A 598 -19.26 19.78 1.05
C ALA A 598 -19.44 18.54 0.16
N SER A 599 -20.58 17.85 0.24
CA SER A 599 -20.99 16.66 -0.53
C SER A 599 -20.30 15.32 -0.21
N SER A 600 -19.61 15.20 0.93
CA SER A 600 -19.04 13.92 1.39
C SER A 600 -20.08 13.02 2.09
N ALA A 601 -20.04 11.71 1.85
CA ALA A 601 -20.86 10.76 2.60
C ALA A 601 -19.99 9.74 3.32
N GLY A 602 -20.32 9.39 4.56
CA GLY A 602 -19.62 8.31 5.25
C GLY A 602 -19.75 7.01 4.45
N TRP A 603 -20.97 6.72 4.02
CA TRP A 603 -21.32 5.50 3.30
C TRP A 603 -22.18 5.85 2.08
N ASN A 604 -21.91 5.20 0.95
CA ASN A 604 -22.74 5.27 -0.26
C ASN A 604 -23.26 3.89 -0.63
N VAL A 605 -24.56 3.80 -0.91
CA VAL A 605 -25.23 2.56 -1.32
C VAL A 605 -26.06 2.84 -2.57
N ALA A 606 -25.64 2.28 -3.71
CA ALA A 606 -26.30 2.49 -4.99
C ALA A 606 -27.58 1.65 -5.14
N ALA A 607 -28.40 2.00 -6.14
CA ALA A 607 -29.78 1.50 -6.31
C ALA A 607 -29.92 -0.03 -6.36
N THR A 608 -28.89 -0.74 -6.79
CA THR A 608 -28.89 -2.20 -6.94
C THR A 608 -28.12 -2.91 -5.81
N ALA A 609 -27.62 -2.17 -4.83
CA ALA A 609 -26.82 -2.71 -3.73
C ALA A 609 -27.68 -3.10 -2.53
N VAL A 610 -27.24 -4.16 -1.84
CA VAL A 610 -27.80 -4.63 -0.57
C VAL A 610 -26.72 -4.52 0.51
N VAL A 611 -26.99 -3.79 1.59
CA VAL A 611 -26.04 -3.54 2.66
C VAL A 611 -26.66 -3.92 4.00
N ASP A 612 -25.98 -4.78 4.75
CA ASP A 612 -26.33 -5.14 6.13
C ASP A 612 -25.26 -4.62 7.08
N MET A 613 -25.64 -3.78 8.04
CA MET A 613 -24.74 -3.13 9.00
C MET A 613 -25.12 -3.52 10.43
N ASP A 614 -24.14 -3.88 11.25
CA ASP A 614 -24.32 -4.17 12.66
C ASP A 614 -23.25 -3.48 13.51
N GLN A 615 -23.68 -2.76 14.55
CA GLN A 615 -22.81 -2.03 15.50
C GLN A 615 -21.76 -1.12 14.82
N CYS A 616 -22.09 -0.54 13.66
CA CYS A 616 -21.20 0.34 12.92
C CYS A 616 -21.26 1.78 13.44
N SER A 617 -20.34 2.64 13.02
CA SER A 617 -20.33 4.04 13.44
C SER A 617 -19.82 5.02 12.39
N ILE A 618 -20.49 6.18 12.29
CA ILE A 618 -20.28 7.18 11.25
C ILE A 618 -20.17 8.57 11.89
N TYR A 619 -19.02 9.22 11.68
CA TYR A 619 -18.66 10.47 12.36
C TYR A 619 -18.18 11.57 11.40
N GLY A 620 -18.72 12.78 11.53
CA GLY A 620 -18.12 13.99 10.96
C GLY A 620 -18.25 14.19 9.44
N TYR A 621 -19.19 13.50 8.79
CA TYR A 621 -19.49 13.65 7.37
C TYR A 621 -20.69 14.57 7.13
N ASP A 622 -20.81 15.14 5.93
CA ASP A 622 -22.03 15.88 5.56
C ASP A 622 -23.25 14.97 5.57
N ILE A 623 -23.11 13.79 4.96
CA ILE A 623 -24.14 12.76 4.84
C ILE A 623 -23.67 11.51 5.59
N GLY A 624 -24.53 10.95 6.46
CA GLY A 624 -24.23 9.68 7.13
C GLY A 624 -24.20 8.51 6.14
N ILE A 625 -25.37 8.17 5.58
CA ILE A 625 -25.53 7.20 4.51
C ILE A 625 -26.23 7.87 3.32
N ASN A 626 -25.57 7.92 2.18
CA ASN A 626 -26.17 8.26 0.90
C ASN A 626 -26.80 7.00 0.30
N ASN A 627 -28.12 6.87 0.42
CA ASN A 627 -28.85 5.70 -0.06
C ASN A 627 -29.65 6.03 -1.33
N ALA A 628 -29.28 5.43 -2.46
CA ALA A 628 -29.96 5.66 -3.72
C ALA A 628 -31.36 5.01 -3.77
N VAL A 629 -32.24 5.53 -4.62
CA VAL A 629 -33.58 4.96 -4.82
C VAL A 629 -33.46 3.51 -5.31
N GLY A 630 -34.06 2.56 -4.59
CA GLY A 630 -34.00 1.12 -4.90
C GLY A 630 -32.99 0.33 -4.07
N ALA A 631 -32.04 1.01 -3.42
CA ALA A 631 -31.04 0.39 -2.57
C ALA A 631 -31.65 -0.20 -1.29
N VAL A 632 -31.11 -1.32 -0.82
CA VAL A 632 -31.55 -1.97 0.42
C VAL A 632 -30.45 -1.80 1.47
N THR A 633 -30.68 -0.98 2.49
CA THR A 633 -29.72 -0.79 3.60
C THR A 633 -30.39 -1.14 4.93
N ARG A 634 -29.91 -2.17 5.62
CA ARG A 634 -30.37 -2.56 6.95
C ARG A 634 -29.28 -2.23 7.95
N HIS A 635 -29.58 -1.45 8.98
CA HIS A 635 -28.60 -1.15 10.03
C HIS A 635 -29.14 -1.42 11.43
N ARG A 636 -28.32 -2.05 12.28
CA ARG A 636 -28.63 -2.39 13.67
C ARG A 636 -27.54 -1.82 14.59
N GLY A 637 -27.94 -1.14 15.66
CA GLY A 637 -27.01 -0.53 16.62
C GLY A 637 -25.97 0.42 16.01
N THR A 638 -26.24 1.00 14.84
CA THR A 638 -25.31 1.91 14.17
C THR A 638 -25.41 3.32 14.76
N ILE A 639 -24.27 3.92 15.08
CA ILE A 639 -24.16 5.25 15.69
C ILE A 639 -23.84 6.30 14.62
N PHE A 640 -24.58 7.41 14.64
CA PHE A 640 -24.32 8.60 13.82
C PHE A 640 -24.02 9.78 14.73
N SER A 641 -22.94 10.52 14.45
CA SER A 641 -22.59 11.71 15.23
C SER A 641 -21.86 12.76 14.39
N GLY A 642 -22.17 14.04 14.62
CA GLY A 642 -21.56 15.15 13.86
C GLY A 642 -21.91 15.15 12.36
N ILE A 643 -23.15 14.82 12.00
CA ILE A 643 -23.64 14.83 10.60
C ILE A 643 -24.32 16.17 10.29
N LEU A 644 -23.95 16.84 9.20
CA LEU A 644 -24.37 18.22 8.92
C LEU A 644 -25.71 18.37 8.16
N THR A 645 -26.03 17.51 7.19
CA THR A 645 -27.26 17.62 6.37
C THR A 645 -27.84 16.23 6.00
N GLY A 646 -29.11 16.15 5.58
CA GLY A 646 -29.88 14.90 5.38
C GLY A 646 -29.16 13.79 4.58
N ASN A 647 -29.42 12.49 4.76
CA ASN A 647 -30.58 11.79 5.30
C ASN A 647 -30.16 10.86 6.47
N ILE A 648 -30.63 11.15 7.70
CA ILE A 648 -30.85 10.08 8.69
C ILE A 648 -32.26 9.57 8.42
N ILE A 649 -32.39 8.77 7.36
CA ILE A 649 -33.57 7.91 7.21
C ILE A 649 -32.99 6.52 7.38
N ASN A 650 -33.39 5.80 8.43
CA ASN A 650 -33.38 4.35 8.38
C ASN A 650 -34.52 3.99 7.39
N PRO A 651 -34.26 3.80 6.08
CA PRO A 651 -35.35 3.61 5.13
C PRO A 651 -35.88 2.17 5.20
N TYR A 652 -35.16 1.28 5.89
CA TYR A 652 -35.53 -0.09 6.05
C TYR A 652 -36.42 -0.27 7.27
N MET A 653 -37.70 -0.10 7.02
CA MET A 653 -38.74 -0.79 7.78
C MET A 653 -39.22 -1.96 6.94
N ALA A 654 -38.91 -3.17 7.36
CA ALA A 654 -39.38 -4.38 6.70
C ALA A 654 -40.89 -4.29 6.51
N THR A 655 -41.39 -4.39 5.27
CA THR A 655 -42.82 -4.24 5.02
C THR A 655 -43.51 -5.60 5.10
N LEU A 656 -44.63 -5.66 5.81
CA LEU A 656 -45.47 -6.84 5.95
C LEU A 656 -46.88 -6.51 5.45
N ALA A 657 -47.29 -7.11 4.33
CA ALA A 657 -48.65 -6.95 3.86
C ALA A 657 -49.62 -7.64 4.82
N SER A 658 -50.62 -6.91 5.31
CA SER A 658 -51.66 -7.41 6.20
C SER A 658 -52.47 -8.50 5.49
N ALA A 659 -52.58 -9.67 6.12
CA ALA A 659 -53.39 -10.80 5.68
C ALA A 659 -53.83 -11.59 6.92
N SER A 660 -54.78 -12.52 6.77
CA SER A 660 -55.20 -13.38 7.90
C SER A 660 -54.03 -14.16 8.51
N ALA A 661 -53.06 -14.55 7.68
CA ALA A 661 -51.76 -15.07 8.11
C ALA A 661 -50.62 -14.25 7.48
N VAL A 662 -49.71 -13.75 8.30
CA VAL A 662 -48.53 -13.00 7.87
C VAL A 662 -47.24 -13.75 8.24
N THR A 663 -46.20 -13.62 7.43
CA THR A 663 -44.92 -14.32 7.63
C THR A 663 -43.79 -13.30 7.70
N PRO A 664 -43.38 -12.85 8.89
CA PRO A 664 -42.16 -12.07 9.04
C PRO A 664 -40.94 -12.92 8.61
N ASN A 665 -39.89 -12.27 8.08
CA ASN A 665 -38.58 -12.94 7.92
C ASN A 665 -38.04 -13.32 9.30
N ALA A 666 -36.95 -14.10 9.41
CA ALA A 666 -36.48 -14.60 10.71
C ALA A 666 -35.55 -13.64 11.48
N VAL A 667 -35.26 -12.45 10.93
CA VAL A 667 -34.17 -11.58 11.41
C VAL A 667 -34.70 -10.26 11.97
N ASP A 668 -35.64 -9.63 11.26
CA ASP A 668 -36.12 -8.28 11.57
C ASP A 668 -37.03 -8.27 12.80
N THR A 669 -36.97 -7.20 13.57
CA THR A 669 -37.78 -7.02 14.79
C THR A 669 -38.74 -5.84 14.69
N VAL A 670 -38.72 -5.08 13.59
CA VAL A 670 -39.62 -3.95 13.35
C VAL A 670 -40.15 -4.05 11.92
N PHE A 671 -41.47 -4.02 11.77
CA PHE A 671 -42.15 -4.14 10.50
C PHE A 671 -43.15 -3.00 10.29
N SER A 672 -43.17 -2.41 9.09
CA SER A 672 -44.30 -1.61 8.64
C SER A 672 -45.39 -2.52 8.09
N VAL A 673 -46.60 -2.45 8.64
CA VAL A 673 -47.74 -3.25 8.17
C VAL A 673 -48.54 -2.44 7.16
N SER A 674 -48.63 -2.94 5.92
CA SER A 674 -49.38 -2.30 4.83
C SER A 674 -50.67 -3.06 4.52
N GLY A 675 -51.75 -2.38 4.14
CA GLY A 675 -53.06 -2.97 3.87
C GLY A 675 -54.06 -2.76 5.00
N THR A 676 -55.22 -3.40 4.94
CA THR A 676 -56.33 -3.22 5.91
C THR A 676 -56.93 -4.55 6.39
N THR A 677 -56.36 -5.69 5.99
CA THR A 677 -56.86 -7.02 6.35
C THR A 677 -56.50 -7.34 7.79
N GLY A 678 -57.41 -7.95 8.56
CA GLY A 678 -57.11 -8.37 9.92
C GLY A 678 -56.05 -9.48 9.97
N ILE A 679 -55.06 -9.35 10.85
CA ILE A 679 -54.00 -10.33 11.09
C ILE A 679 -54.40 -11.23 12.24
N GLN A 680 -54.54 -12.53 11.98
CA GLN A 680 -54.91 -13.54 12.97
C GLN A 680 -53.74 -14.45 13.34
N THR A 681 -52.86 -14.73 12.37
CA THR A 681 -51.70 -15.60 12.53
C THR A 681 -50.42 -14.90 12.12
N ILE A 682 -49.40 -14.95 12.97
CA ILE A 682 -48.02 -14.55 12.64
C ILE A 682 -47.16 -15.81 12.61
N ASN A 683 -46.80 -16.24 11.40
CA ASN A 683 -45.96 -17.41 11.18
C ASN A 683 -44.53 -17.19 11.71
N ASN A 684 -43.72 -18.25 11.73
CA ASN A 684 -42.34 -18.24 12.23
C ASN A 684 -42.18 -17.93 13.74
N ALA A 685 -43.23 -18.11 14.56
CA ALA A 685 -43.16 -17.94 16.02
C ALA A 685 -41.93 -18.66 16.65
N ARG A 686 -41.64 -19.90 16.22
CA ARG A 686 -40.45 -20.66 16.67
C ARG A 686 -39.13 -19.93 16.44
N SER A 687 -38.98 -19.22 15.32
CA SER A 687 -37.77 -18.46 15.00
C SER A 687 -37.57 -17.24 15.89
N TYR A 688 -38.61 -16.84 16.62
CA TYR A 688 -38.65 -15.67 17.50
C TYR A 688 -38.87 -16.00 18.97
N ALA A 689 -38.76 -17.27 19.39
CA ALA A 689 -39.00 -17.67 20.77
C ALA A 689 -38.18 -16.82 21.76
N GLY A 690 -38.86 -16.17 22.72
CA GLY A 690 -38.28 -15.26 23.71
C GLY A 690 -37.95 -13.85 23.20
N ARG A 691 -38.24 -13.52 21.93
CA ARG A 691 -37.95 -12.23 21.30
C ARG A 691 -39.23 -11.46 20.96
N SER A 692 -39.10 -10.14 20.88
CA SER A 692 -40.19 -9.25 20.46
C SER A 692 -40.09 -8.85 18.99
N ILE A 693 -41.25 -8.67 18.36
CA ILE A 693 -41.41 -7.89 17.12
C ILE A 693 -42.28 -6.67 17.38
N THR A 694 -42.07 -5.60 16.62
CA THR A 694 -42.90 -4.40 16.62
C THR A 694 -43.53 -4.21 15.26
N LEU A 695 -44.87 -4.15 15.22
CA LEU A 695 -45.65 -3.90 14.02
C LEU A 695 -46.11 -2.44 14.03
N ILE A 696 -45.79 -1.68 12.99
CA ILE A 696 -46.16 -0.27 12.82
C ILE A 696 -47.15 -0.17 11.66
N PHE A 697 -48.40 0.15 11.96
CA PHE A 697 -49.48 0.05 10.96
C PHE A 697 -49.55 1.30 10.07
N ALA A 698 -49.42 1.13 8.77
CA ALA A 698 -49.40 2.25 7.81
C ALA A 698 -50.80 2.82 7.51
N ASN A 699 -51.87 2.07 7.80
CA ASN A 699 -53.25 2.43 7.51
C ASN A 699 -54.11 2.37 8.77
N ASN A 700 -55.20 3.15 8.79
CA ASN A 700 -56.26 3.01 9.78
C ASN A 700 -57.02 1.69 9.59
N ASN A 701 -57.63 1.19 10.67
CA ASN A 701 -58.55 0.04 10.68
C ASN A 701 -57.93 -1.33 10.34
N THR A 702 -56.60 -1.47 10.39
CA THR A 702 -55.99 -2.81 10.40
C THR A 702 -56.27 -3.45 11.75
N ARG A 703 -56.67 -4.73 11.78
CA ARG A 703 -57.07 -5.41 13.01
C ARG A 703 -56.05 -6.46 13.41
N LEU A 704 -55.68 -6.54 14.68
CA LEU A 704 -55.15 -7.77 15.26
C LEU A 704 -56.34 -8.60 15.72
N LEU A 705 -56.50 -9.81 15.18
CA LEU A 705 -57.65 -10.67 15.44
C LEU A 705 -57.30 -11.68 16.54
N GLY A 706 -58.12 -11.72 17.59
CA GLY A 706 -58.09 -12.80 18.58
C GLY A 706 -58.54 -14.14 17.97
N GLY A 707 -58.00 -15.25 18.48
CA GLY A 707 -58.39 -16.61 18.07
C GLY A 707 -57.42 -17.32 17.11
N GLY A 708 -56.33 -16.68 16.69
CA GLY A 708 -55.18 -17.35 16.08
C GLY A 708 -54.01 -17.50 17.06
N ASN A 709 -52.77 -17.46 16.57
CA ASN A 709 -51.58 -17.51 17.44
C ASN A 709 -51.17 -16.14 18.00
N ILE A 710 -51.99 -15.10 17.81
CA ILE A 710 -51.88 -13.83 18.54
C ILE A 710 -52.80 -13.91 19.75
N ALA A 711 -52.21 -14.01 20.94
CA ALA A 711 -52.90 -14.26 22.20
C ALA A 711 -53.53 -12.98 22.79
N ILE A 712 -54.54 -12.45 22.11
CA ILE A 712 -55.38 -11.33 22.57
C ILE A 712 -56.84 -11.78 22.73
N GLY A 713 -57.51 -11.29 23.78
CA GLY A 713 -58.88 -11.71 24.13
C GLY A 713 -59.94 -11.25 23.13
N THR A 714 -59.90 -9.97 22.73
CA THR A 714 -60.77 -9.39 21.70
C THR A 714 -59.93 -8.80 20.57
N SER A 715 -60.51 -8.67 19.37
CA SER A 715 -59.80 -8.07 18.24
C SER A 715 -59.47 -6.60 18.52
N TYR A 716 -58.23 -6.20 18.30
CA TYR A 716 -57.74 -4.85 18.53
C TYR A 716 -57.64 -4.07 17.21
N TYR A 717 -58.14 -2.83 17.18
CA TYR A 717 -58.05 -1.95 16.02
C TYR A 717 -56.77 -1.12 16.11
N CYS A 718 -55.90 -1.27 15.13
CA CYS A 718 -54.67 -0.50 15.04
C CYS A 718 -54.89 0.77 14.21
N GLY A 719 -54.57 1.92 14.80
CA GLY A 719 -54.57 3.20 14.12
C GLY A 719 -53.37 3.38 13.18
N LYS A 720 -53.45 4.34 12.27
CA LYS A 720 -52.31 4.74 11.43
C LYS A 720 -51.15 5.20 12.31
N ASN A 721 -49.95 4.73 11.97
CA ASN A 721 -48.68 4.91 12.68
C ASN A 721 -48.66 4.33 14.10
N GLU A 722 -49.66 3.54 14.48
CA GLU A 722 -49.65 2.87 15.78
C GLU A 722 -48.62 1.75 15.77
N ALA A 723 -47.81 1.68 16.84
CA ALA A 723 -46.86 0.62 17.09
C ALA A 723 -47.41 -0.38 18.11
N VAL A 724 -47.41 -1.67 17.74
CA VAL A 724 -47.76 -2.79 18.62
C VAL A 724 -46.59 -3.74 18.74
N THR A 725 -46.12 -3.97 19.97
CA THR A 725 -45.04 -4.91 20.25
C THR A 725 -45.60 -6.24 20.76
N LEU A 726 -45.15 -7.34 20.14
CA LEU A 726 -45.57 -8.70 20.46
C LEU A 726 -44.32 -9.55 20.80
N VAL A 727 -44.40 -10.37 21.83
CA VAL A 727 -43.34 -11.33 22.24
C VAL A 727 -43.75 -12.73 21.84
N SER A 728 -42.86 -13.50 21.22
CA SER A 728 -43.16 -14.91 20.91
C SER A 728 -42.70 -15.86 22.01
N ASP A 729 -43.50 -16.88 22.33
CA ASP A 729 -43.10 -18.03 23.16
C ASP A 729 -42.60 -19.23 22.30
N GLY A 730 -42.52 -19.06 20.98
CA GLY A 730 -42.21 -20.12 20.03
C GLY A 730 -43.44 -20.76 19.36
N VAL A 731 -44.65 -20.46 19.82
CA VAL A 731 -45.92 -20.96 19.26
C VAL A 731 -46.92 -19.81 19.06
N ASN A 732 -47.12 -19.01 20.10
CA ASN A 732 -48.00 -17.86 20.20
C ASN A 732 -47.22 -16.55 20.32
N TRP A 733 -47.94 -15.45 20.14
CA TRP A 733 -47.48 -14.07 20.24
C TRP A 733 -48.31 -13.31 21.26
N PHE A 734 -47.67 -12.73 22.27
CA PHE A 734 -48.32 -12.02 23.36
C PHE A 734 -48.06 -10.52 23.26
N PRO A 735 -49.08 -9.66 23.40
CA PRO A 735 -48.86 -8.22 23.42
C PRO A 735 -48.06 -7.77 24.64
N GLN A 736 -47.23 -6.75 24.45
CA GLN A 736 -46.49 -6.08 25.51
C GLN A 736 -47.13 -4.71 25.79
N GLY A 737 -47.59 -4.47 27.03
CA GLY A 737 -48.13 -3.18 27.52
C GLY A 737 -49.61 -3.15 27.90
N ASP A 738 -50.03 -2.09 28.61
CA ASP A 738 -51.38 -1.96 29.21
C ASP A 738 -52.50 -1.60 28.23
N LYS A 739 -52.17 -1.34 26.96
CA LYS A 739 -53.11 -0.93 25.90
C LYS A 739 -54.23 -1.93 25.61
N PHE A 740 -54.10 -3.17 26.09
CA PHE A 740 -55.05 -4.26 25.88
C PHE A 740 -55.95 -4.55 27.10
N LYS A 741 -55.91 -3.72 28.17
CA LYS A 741 -56.59 -3.99 29.46
C LYS A 741 -57.84 -3.16 29.77
N LYS A 742 -58.08 -2.06 29.05
CA LYS A 742 -59.15 -1.07 29.36
C LYS A 742 -60.17 -0.93 28.23
N THR A 743 -61.44 -0.87 28.59
CA THR A 743 -62.57 -0.61 27.68
C THR A 743 -63.31 0.65 28.14
N TRP A 744 -63.62 1.58 27.22
CA TRP A 744 -64.26 2.86 27.52
C TRP A 744 -65.46 3.11 26.60
N VAL A 745 -66.53 3.67 27.18
CA VAL A 745 -67.72 4.16 26.48
C VAL A 745 -68.04 5.56 27.00
N GLY A 746 -68.38 6.49 26.11
CA GLY A 746 -68.88 7.81 26.49
C GLY A 746 -69.75 8.41 25.39
N THR A 747 -70.63 9.31 25.79
CA THR A 747 -71.48 10.05 24.85
C THR A 747 -70.71 11.21 24.21
N SER A 748 -70.96 11.51 22.94
CA SER A 748 -70.48 12.76 22.29
C SER A 748 -71.62 13.72 21.92
N ALA A 749 -72.85 13.32 22.22
CA ALA A 749 -74.11 14.06 22.07
C ALA A 749 -75.09 13.61 23.19
N PRO A 750 -76.07 14.44 23.60
CA PRO A 750 -77.03 14.06 24.64
C PRO A 750 -77.80 12.78 24.24
N ASN A 751 -77.94 11.83 25.16
CA ASN A 751 -78.72 10.61 24.94
C ASN A 751 -80.13 10.78 25.55
N ALA A 752 -81.16 10.76 24.71
CA ALA A 752 -82.53 10.98 25.16
C ALA A 752 -83.04 9.79 25.99
N LEU A 753 -83.61 10.09 27.16
CA LEU A 753 -84.30 9.13 28.01
C LEU A 753 -85.81 9.18 27.72
N SER A 754 -86.48 8.05 27.92
CA SER A 754 -87.93 7.95 27.87
C SER A 754 -88.57 8.77 28.99
N ASN A 755 -89.34 9.78 28.60
CA ASN A 755 -90.12 10.64 29.50
C ASN A 755 -91.21 9.81 30.23
N SER A 756 -91.50 10.17 31.49
CA SER A 756 -92.55 9.54 32.31
C SER A 756 -92.40 8.03 32.52
N SER A 757 -91.17 7.51 32.41
CA SER A 757 -90.86 6.10 32.56
C SER A 757 -90.23 5.78 33.93
N THR A 758 -90.62 4.64 34.50
CA THR A 758 -89.99 4.01 35.68
C THR A 758 -89.25 2.72 35.32
N SER A 759 -89.20 2.36 34.04
CA SER A 759 -88.42 1.20 33.57
C SER A 759 -86.92 1.53 33.57
N ALA A 760 -86.08 0.51 33.62
CA ALA A 760 -84.63 0.67 33.46
C ALA A 760 -84.31 1.20 32.04
N GLN A 761 -83.42 2.18 31.97
CA GLN A 761 -83.06 2.86 30.73
C GLN A 761 -81.54 2.85 30.57
N ASN A 762 -81.05 2.53 29.37
CA ASN A 762 -79.62 2.51 29.08
C ASN A 762 -79.06 3.93 29.08
N ILE A 763 -77.91 4.10 29.73
CA ILE A 763 -77.25 5.42 29.84
C ILE A 763 -76.69 5.85 28.48
N PHE A 764 -76.24 4.89 27.67
CA PHE A 764 -75.66 5.13 26.35
C PHE A 764 -76.63 4.65 25.25
N PRO A 765 -76.52 5.15 24.01
CA PRO A 765 -77.35 4.70 22.89
C PRO A 765 -77.01 3.25 22.49
N SER A 766 -77.95 2.56 21.83
CA SER A 766 -77.89 1.12 21.49
C SER A 766 -76.69 0.66 20.65
N THR A 767 -75.93 1.58 20.06
CA THR A 767 -74.69 1.29 19.35
C THR A 767 -73.46 1.31 20.26
N GLN A 768 -73.62 1.69 21.53
CA GLN A 768 -72.54 2.03 22.47
C GLN A 768 -72.82 1.52 23.90
N ASP A 769 -73.97 0.90 24.19
CA ASP A 769 -74.40 0.54 25.55
C ASP A 769 -74.12 -0.92 25.95
N GLU A 770 -73.51 -1.72 25.06
CA GLU A 770 -73.15 -3.10 25.34
C GLU A 770 -71.63 -3.28 25.47
N ILE A 771 -71.16 -3.55 26.69
CA ILE A 771 -69.75 -3.87 26.96
C ILE A 771 -69.62 -5.38 27.17
N ASN A 772 -68.88 -6.06 26.29
CA ASN A 772 -68.61 -7.48 26.44
C ASN A 772 -67.64 -7.74 27.60
N VAL A 773 -68.01 -8.67 28.49
CA VAL A 773 -67.22 -9.12 29.62
C VAL A 773 -66.98 -10.62 29.57
N GLU A 774 -65.77 -11.03 29.93
CA GLU A 774 -65.37 -12.43 29.99
C GLU A 774 -65.93 -13.15 31.23
N ALA A 775 -66.13 -14.46 31.08
CA ALA A 775 -66.48 -15.35 32.19
C ALA A 775 -65.37 -15.36 33.25
N ALA A 776 -65.73 -15.72 34.47
CA ALA A 776 -64.82 -15.91 35.59
C ALA A 776 -63.79 -14.78 35.81
N THR A 777 -64.17 -13.53 35.59
CA THR A 777 -63.25 -12.37 35.61
C THR A 777 -63.71 -11.28 36.60
N LEU A 778 -62.74 -10.68 37.30
CA LEU A 778 -62.90 -9.48 38.11
C LEU A 778 -62.58 -8.24 37.27
N TYR A 779 -63.51 -7.30 37.24
CA TYR A 779 -63.35 -6.00 36.61
C TYR A 779 -63.43 -4.88 37.65
N ARG A 780 -62.70 -3.79 37.41
CA ARG A 780 -62.87 -2.51 38.09
C ARG A 780 -63.52 -1.53 37.13
N PHE A 781 -64.48 -0.75 37.58
CA PHE A 781 -65.16 0.23 36.74
C PHE A 781 -65.26 1.60 37.42
N ARG A 782 -65.37 2.64 36.58
CA ARG A 782 -65.60 4.02 36.98
C ARG A 782 -66.61 4.65 36.04
N THR A 783 -67.44 5.57 36.54
CA THR A 783 -68.37 6.31 35.68
C THR A 783 -68.64 7.71 36.20
N LYS A 784 -68.91 8.62 35.26
CA LYS A 784 -69.57 9.92 35.51
C LYS A 784 -70.85 9.93 34.69
N ILE A 785 -71.96 10.30 35.30
CA ILE A 785 -73.26 10.40 34.65
C ILE A 785 -73.88 11.74 35.00
N GLY A 786 -74.07 12.61 34.01
CA GLY A 786 -74.88 13.82 34.14
C GLY A 786 -76.27 13.56 33.57
N ILE A 787 -77.31 13.95 34.28
CA ILE A 787 -78.70 13.69 33.91
C ILE A 787 -79.50 14.98 34.05
N ASN A 788 -80.19 15.37 32.99
CA ASN A 788 -81.24 16.38 33.04
C ASN A 788 -82.60 15.69 33.06
N THR A 789 -83.49 16.13 33.93
CA THR A 789 -84.85 15.60 34.08
C THR A 789 -85.84 16.74 34.29
N GLY A 790 -87.13 16.44 34.20
CA GLY A 790 -88.19 17.35 34.62
C GLY A 790 -88.49 17.30 36.12
N ALA A 791 -89.22 18.31 36.62
CA ALA A 791 -89.39 18.58 38.06
C ALA A 791 -90.36 17.64 38.84
N THR A 792 -90.62 16.42 38.35
CA THR A 792 -91.37 15.41 39.13
C THR A 792 -90.50 14.92 40.29
N SER A 793 -91.04 14.74 41.50
CA SER A 793 -90.27 14.18 42.61
C SER A 793 -89.90 12.71 42.34
N HIS A 794 -88.62 12.39 42.24
CA HIS A 794 -88.13 11.04 41.99
C HIS A 794 -86.76 10.78 42.65
N THR A 795 -86.45 9.50 42.85
CA THR A 795 -85.08 9.03 43.10
C THR A 795 -84.48 8.53 41.79
N THR A 796 -83.16 8.64 41.65
CA THR A 796 -82.42 8.05 40.53
C THR A 796 -81.60 6.88 41.04
N SER A 797 -81.78 5.71 40.43
CA SER A 797 -81.07 4.47 40.75
C SER A 797 -80.08 4.10 39.67
N PHE A 798 -78.99 3.43 40.05
CA PHE A 798 -78.03 2.85 39.10
C PHE A 798 -78.03 1.34 39.19
N GLY A 799 -77.97 0.68 38.03
CA GLY A 799 -77.84 -0.77 37.90
C GLY A 799 -77.07 -1.16 36.64
N ILE A 800 -76.78 -2.45 36.53
CA ILE A 800 -76.16 -3.04 35.34
C ILE A 800 -77.13 -4.06 34.74
N GLY A 801 -77.60 -3.79 33.52
CA GLY A 801 -78.34 -4.75 32.69
C GLY A 801 -77.42 -5.57 31.79
N GLY A 802 -77.99 -6.35 30.88
CA GLY A 802 -77.26 -7.17 29.91
C GLY A 802 -77.42 -8.68 30.13
N THR A 803 -76.60 -9.45 29.42
CA THR A 803 -76.66 -10.93 29.35
C THR A 803 -75.59 -11.62 30.20
N ALA A 804 -74.58 -10.87 30.69
CA ALA A 804 -73.56 -11.43 31.57
C ALA A 804 -74.12 -11.75 32.95
N THR A 805 -73.70 -12.89 33.52
CA THR A 805 -74.10 -13.27 34.88
C THR A 805 -73.12 -12.68 35.88
N ILE A 806 -73.57 -11.71 36.68
CA ILE A 806 -72.76 -11.04 37.72
C ILE A 806 -72.89 -11.81 39.04
N THR A 807 -71.77 -12.29 39.60
CA THR A 807 -71.72 -12.95 40.92
C THR A 807 -71.82 -11.93 42.05
N SER A 808 -71.12 -10.81 41.91
CA SER A 808 -71.18 -9.72 42.88
C SER A 808 -70.77 -8.41 42.23
N MET A 809 -71.33 -7.33 42.73
CA MET A 809 -71.00 -5.97 42.36
C MET A 809 -70.96 -5.14 43.63
N ALA A 810 -69.89 -4.37 43.80
CA ALA A 810 -69.75 -3.46 44.92
C ALA A 810 -69.18 -2.14 44.40
N TYR A 811 -69.79 -1.04 44.78
CA TYR A 811 -69.35 0.28 44.32
C TYR A 811 -69.64 1.35 45.36
N THR A 812 -68.93 2.46 45.25
CA THR A 812 -69.25 3.70 45.95
C THR A 812 -69.71 4.72 44.93
N ALA A 813 -70.88 5.28 45.16
CA ALA A 813 -71.48 6.31 44.36
C ALA A 813 -71.60 7.61 45.17
N MET A 814 -71.22 8.72 44.53
CA MET A 814 -71.49 10.08 44.99
C MET A 814 -72.44 10.72 43.99
N ALA A 815 -73.60 11.17 44.46
CA ALA A 815 -74.60 11.83 43.63
C ALA A 815 -74.97 13.21 44.20
N THR A 816 -75.40 14.12 43.34
CA THR A 816 -76.00 15.40 43.74
C THR A 816 -77.25 15.63 42.92
N SER A 817 -78.28 16.21 43.54
CA SER A 817 -79.50 16.64 42.85
C SER A 817 -79.69 18.15 43.07
N THR A 818 -79.77 18.91 41.98
CA THR A 818 -79.76 20.38 42.00
C THR A 818 -80.86 20.98 41.12
N ALA A 819 -81.25 22.22 41.43
CA ALA A 819 -82.22 22.97 40.63
C ALA A 819 -81.67 23.48 39.27
N GLY A 820 -80.38 23.26 39.00
CA GLY A 820 -79.70 23.68 37.76
C GLY A 820 -78.18 23.46 37.85
N SER A 821 -77.49 23.54 36.70
CA SER A 821 -76.08 23.14 36.55
C SER A 821 -75.05 23.93 37.38
N THR A 822 -75.37 25.15 37.81
CA THR A 822 -74.49 26.00 38.65
C THR A 822 -74.96 26.11 40.10
N THR A 823 -76.01 25.38 40.49
CA THR A 823 -76.57 25.43 41.85
C THR A 823 -75.86 24.41 42.73
N LEU A 824 -75.45 24.81 43.93
CA LEU A 824 -74.83 23.89 44.89
C LEU A 824 -75.85 22.84 45.37
N GLY A 825 -75.53 21.57 45.22
CA GLY A 825 -76.31 20.44 45.72
C GLY A 825 -75.72 19.83 46.98
N THR A 826 -76.55 19.23 47.81
CA THR A 826 -76.08 18.41 48.93
C THR A 826 -75.59 17.05 48.39
N PRO A 827 -74.32 16.66 48.61
CA PRO A 827 -73.81 15.36 48.20
C PRO A 827 -74.51 14.22 48.92
N GLN A 828 -74.84 13.17 48.17
CA GLN A 828 -75.45 11.94 48.64
C GLN A 828 -74.49 10.79 48.33
N MET A 829 -74.22 9.96 49.32
CA MET A 829 -73.28 8.85 49.21
C MET A 829 -74.01 7.54 49.39
N ALA A 830 -73.78 6.59 48.49
CA ALA A 830 -74.26 5.22 48.61
C ALA A 830 -73.11 4.25 48.33
N SER A 831 -73.03 3.14 49.07
CA SER A 831 -72.05 2.08 48.81
C SER A 831 -72.71 0.70 48.66
N PRO A 832 -73.48 0.46 47.59
CA PRO A 832 -74.22 -0.78 47.40
C PRO A 832 -73.29 -1.98 47.18
N LYS A 833 -73.72 -3.16 47.63
CA LYS A 833 -73.07 -4.45 47.40
C LYS A 833 -74.00 -5.41 46.64
N THR A 834 -74.64 -4.89 45.60
CA THR A 834 -75.57 -5.63 44.75
C THR A 834 -75.48 -5.14 43.30
N ALA A 835 -75.77 -6.03 42.36
CA ALA A 835 -75.93 -5.68 40.95
C ALA A 835 -77.34 -5.17 40.62
N SER A 836 -78.31 -5.34 41.54
CA SER A 836 -79.65 -4.79 41.40
C SER A 836 -79.65 -3.27 41.45
N ALA A 837 -80.54 -2.65 40.66
CA ALA A 837 -80.68 -1.20 40.62
C ALA A 837 -80.90 -0.63 42.04
N THR A 838 -80.03 0.26 42.48
CA THR A 838 -80.06 0.85 43.83
C THR A 838 -80.21 2.36 43.74
N ALA A 839 -81.13 2.94 44.52
CA ALA A 839 -81.33 4.38 44.58
C ALA A 839 -80.07 5.09 45.10
N LEU A 840 -79.56 6.03 44.32
CA LEU A 840 -78.37 6.82 44.63
C LEU A 840 -78.71 8.22 45.12
N THR A 841 -79.93 8.69 44.82
CA THR A 841 -80.44 9.97 45.29
C THR A 841 -81.69 9.81 46.16
N ALA A 842 -81.90 10.75 47.08
CA ALA A 842 -83.19 10.89 47.77
C ALA A 842 -84.23 11.54 46.83
N ALA A 843 -85.51 11.33 47.11
CA ALA A 843 -86.58 11.84 46.25
C ALA A 843 -86.56 13.38 46.22
N SER A 844 -86.47 13.97 45.03
CA SER A 844 -86.36 15.42 44.84
C SER A 844 -87.01 15.85 43.52
N THR A 845 -87.48 17.09 43.47
CA THR A 845 -87.97 17.76 42.24
C THR A 845 -86.85 18.48 41.48
N ALA A 846 -85.60 18.26 41.87
CA ALA A 846 -84.41 18.74 41.18
C ALA A 846 -84.39 18.26 39.72
N ILE A 847 -84.03 19.16 38.82
CA ILE A 847 -84.01 18.92 37.36
C ILE A 847 -82.64 18.47 36.86
N ARG A 848 -81.62 18.49 37.73
CA ARG A 848 -80.25 18.11 37.40
C ARG A 848 -79.74 17.10 38.43
N THR A 849 -79.16 16.00 37.94
CA THR A 849 -78.47 15.02 38.78
C THR A 849 -77.11 14.68 38.19
N ASP A 850 -76.06 14.76 39.01
CA ASP A 850 -74.71 14.32 38.64
C ASP A 850 -74.29 13.17 39.55
N ILE A 851 -73.78 12.09 38.97
CA ILE A 851 -73.41 10.84 39.64
C ILE A 851 -71.98 10.46 39.26
N PHE A 852 -71.17 10.12 40.27
CA PHE A 852 -69.83 9.55 40.12
C PHE A 852 -69.78 8.21 40.82
N ILE A 853 -69.29 7.17 40.14
CA ILE A 853 -69.21 5.82 40.71
C ILE A 853 -67.82 5.25 40.48
N GLU A 854 -67.30 4.56 41.49
CA GLU A 854 -66.14 3.68 41.38
C GLU A 854 -66.44 2.35 42.08
N GLY A 855 -66.13 1.24 41.44
CA GLY A 855 -66.45 -0.07 41.99
C GLY A 855 -65.84 -1.25 41.24
N GLU A 856 -66.23 -2.44 41.67
CA GLU A 856 -65.78 -3.71 41.13
C GLU A 856 -66.97 -4.61 40.79
N ILE A 857 -66.83 -5.38 39.72
CA ILE A 857 -67.81 -6.35 39.22
C ILE A 857 -67.12 -7.69 39.04
N ARG A 858 -67.67 -8.76 39.62
CA ARG A 858 -67.22 -10.14 39.42
C ARG A 858 -68.21 -10.86 38.50
N VAL A 859 -67.72 -11.28 37.34
CA VAL A 859 -68.50 -11.95 36.31
C VAL A 859 -68.32 -13.46 36.42
N ASN A 860 -69.43 -14.20 36.39
CA ASN A 860 -69.46 -15.66 36.38
C ASN A 860 -69.44 -16.19 34.94
N ALA A 861 -70.45 -15.82 34.16
CA ALA A 861 -70.62 -16.23 32.77
C ALA A 861 -70.42 -15.03 31.85
N ALA A 862 -69.73 -15.24 30.73
CA ALA A 862 -69.47 -14.23 29.72
C ALA A 862 -70.79 -13.70 29.13
N GLY A 863 -70.78 -12.45 28.68
CA GLY A 863 -71.94 -11.79 28.06
C GLY A 863 -71.68 -10.30 27.93
N ASN A 864 -72.72 -9.52 27.62
CA ASN A 864 -72.65 -8.06 27.67
C ASN A 864 -73.14 -7.52 29.02
N ILE A 865 -72.62 -6.36 29.40
CA ILE A 865 -73.16 -5.52 30.48
C ILE A 865 -73.57 -4.16 29.91
N ALA A 866 -74.65 -3.61 30.43
CA ALA A 866 -75.20 -2.31 30.02
C ALA A 866 -75.46 -1.43 31.25
N PRO A 867 -74.74 -0.32 31.43
CA PRO A 867 -75.02 0.64 32.49
C PRO A 867 -76.40 1.27 32.32
N GLN A 868 -77.22 1.21 33.38
CA GLN A 868 -78.61 1.63 33.36
C GLN A 868 -78.96 2.55 34.52
N ILE A 869 -79.93 3.42 34.28
CA ILE A 869 -80.61 4.19 35.34
C ILE A 869 -82.09 3.83 35.42
N THR A 870 -82.65 3.98 36.61
CA THR A 870 -84.09 3.77 36.86
C THR A 870 -84.61 4.86 37.79
N PHE A 871 -85.74 5.47 37.41
CA PHE A 871 -86.43 6.44 38.26
C PHE A 871 -87.54 5.78 39.08
N SER A 872 -87.69 6.15 40.36
CA SER A 872 -88.80 5.64 41.20
C SER A 872 -90.18 6.21 40.82
N ALA A 873 -90.20 7.38 40.20
CA ALA A 873 -91.35 7.97 39.55
C ALA A 873 -90.88 8.62 38.24
N GLY A 874 -91.66 8.53 37.16
CA GLY A 874 -91.25 9.03 35.85
C GLY A 874 -91.17 10.57 35.81
N PRO A 875 -89.98 11.17 35.63
CA PRO A 875 -89.88 12.62 35.45
C PRO A 875 -90.55 13.07 34.15
N THR A 876 -91.23 14.22 34.21
CA THR A 876 -92.02 14.80 33.11
C THR A 876 -91.30 15.99 32.48
N GLY A 877 -90.94 15.92 31.20
CA GLY A 877 -90.21 17.00 30.50
C GLY A 877 -89.08 16.46 29.64
N THR A 878 -88.03 17.26 29.42
CA THR A 878 -86.79 16.80 28.77
C THR A 878 -86.01 15.93 29.76
N CYS A 879 -85.91 14.64 29.46
CA CYS A 879 -85.11 13.69 30.22
C CYS A 879 -83.98 13.20 29.32
N GLU A 880 -82.73 13.46 29.68
CA GLU A 880 -81.56 13.14 28.86
C GLU A 880 -80.30 12.92 29.70
N ILE A 881 -79.36 12.16 29.14
CA ILE A 881 -77.99 12.02 29.65
C ILE A 881 -77.11 13.06 28.97
N ASP A 882 -76.33 13.78 29.76
CA ASP A 882 -75.40 14.81 29.30
C ASP A 882 -74.25 14.25 28.47
N THR A 883 -73.71 15.10 27.58
CA THR A 883 -72.57 14.82 26.70
C THR A 883 -71.30 14.39 27.43
N ASP A 884 -71.11 14.77 28.69
CA ASP A 884 -69.88 14.49 29.44
C ASP A 884 -69.96 13.21 30.29
N SER A 885 -70.93 12.35 29.99
CA SER A 885 -71.15 11.07 30.68
C SER A 885 -70.31 9.96 30.06
N TRP A 886 -69.68 9.14 30.89
CA TRP A 886 -68.78 8.07 30.47
C TRP A 886 -68.74 6.90 31.46
N PHE A 887 -68.41 5.71 30.96
CA PHE A 887 -68.21 4.48 31.72
C PHE A 887 -66.90 3.81 31.26
N GLU A 888 -65.98 3.59 32.20
CA GLU A 888 -64.68 2.92 31.99
C GLU A 888 -64.70 1.60 32.77
N ILE A 889 -64.21 0.52 32.16
CA ILE A 889 -64.01 -0.76 32.84
C ILE A 889 -62.66 -1.38 32.47
N GLU A 890 -61.98 -1.92 33.46
CA GLU A 890 -60.65 -2.52 33.36
C GLU A 890 -60.69 -3.96 33.85
N LYS A 891 -60.08 -4.87 33.07
CA LYS A 891 -59.87 -6.26 33.50
C LYS A 891 -58.75 -6.30 34.52
N VAL A 892 -59.04 -6.81 35.72
CA VAL A 892 -58.10 -6.78 36.85
C VAL A 892 -57.49 -8.15 37.11
N ALA A 893 -58.32 -9.18 37.30
CA ALA A 893 -57.88 -10.54 37.66
C ALA A 893 -58.99 -11.58 37.43
N GLY A 894 -58.81 -12.83 37.87
CA GLY A 894 -59.88 -13.83 37.91
C GLY A 894 -60.95 -13.49 38.95
N ASN A 895 -62.18 -13.98 38.78
CA ASN A 895 -63.30 -13.69 39.68
C ASN A 895 -63.11 -14.24 41.11
N ALA A 896 -62.20 -15.20 41.31
CA ALA A 896 -61.82 -15.74 42.63
C ALA A 896 -60.60 -15.04 43.25
N SER A 897 -59.98 -14.08 42.54
CA SER A 897 -58.77 -13.42 43.02
C SER A 897 -59.05 -12.52 44.22
N VAL A 898 -58.25 -12.71 45.28
CA VAL A 898 -58.27 -11.94 46.55
C VAL A 898 -57.13 -10.93 46.65
N ALA A 899 -56.16 -10.96 45.74
CA ALA A 899 -55.04 -10.02 45.66
C ALA A 899 -54.65 -9.79 44.18
N VAL A 900 -54.12 -8.60 43.90
CA VAL A 900 -53.69 -8.17 42.56
C VAL A 900 -52.39 -7.39 42.72
N GLY A 901 -51.31 -7.86 42.10
CA GLY A 901 -49.96 -7.31 42.23
C GLY A 901 -49.13 -7.96 43.35
N ASP A 902 -47.84 -7.59 43.44
CA ASP A 902 -46.91 -8.05 44.48
C ASP A 902 -47.19 -7.35 45.81
N TYR A 903 -48.26 -7.77 46.48
CA TYR A 903 -48.48 -7.48 47.90
C TYR A 903 -48.10 -8.73 48.70
N ALA A 904 -47.09 -8.58 49.57
CA ALA A 904 -46.62 -9.62 50.49
C ALA A 904 -47.64 -9.92 51.60
#